data_AF-K0KR38-F1
#
_entry.id   AF-K0KR38-F1
#
_cell.length_a   1.000
_cell.length_b   1.000
_cell.length_c   1.000
_cell.angle_alpha   90.00
_cell.angle_beta   90.00
_cell.angle_gamma   90.00
#
_symmetry.space_group_name_H-M   'P 1'
#
loop_
_entity.id
_entity.type
_entity.pdbx_description
1 polymer ?
#
loop_
_entity_poly.entity_id
_entity_poly.type
_entity_poly.pdbx_seq_one_letter_code
_entity_poly.pdbx_strand_id
1 'polypeptide(L)'
;MGIKYKVFQWVLNQILEITLVYSKKYQVGRMSEVINPPKVELTEKQRRKLEKDERRKKFADTTIQGTNDYSIVSKRSVEKLYTQKLDQDFGISTPEYFKHFVKKVPRRSPAINRGYWTRMEAIKQSTLKIIQNSLNQGKKITIINLGAGYDPLAFQFLDSRNPDNSTHEGKVSFIDVDYPDLNKMKVQMINNSSEIKDIIGKETESKSSIEGVELQTSNYTVLSCDLKNIELFLKQLNALNLNDDQITKIYIAEVSIAYMAPEFADKVISATSNLPDSHFLCLEQILPAGQYQGFARTMLFHFNKLNSPLKSVETYPTITKQIERFEKSGYTSVGAIDLMGFWRSLPKSLHKQIDQVEAFDELEEFIHFCQHYLILHASNSSKSLYDKEPELIPIKQDSNFNKNFKLIPKNQDLERKFPAVTVSPDHNEILLNGGASISRLNSTLIASKKDNTPIFNNPTIIPSPRMTHTLNTLNNNNNEGKYLLVGGRHAPGKELSDSWILEQKNDNQYEWKEIESLPSSRSRHSTFQTNNETYIYGGNFESEPFIRFNGTNWETITTQGSITSKKSSALAFNGSKGIIIGGLNSEGGITNTLHTFTIDQDNNTIKTELLFEHPLLSRYSAKAQFISEDEILLFGGVSDYILYDQFNTIIKINLKNLEITSIKIPDEIWENFPMLVGFELIKFQNSLICIGGGEVCYSFGSIWNDILIIGDDEIPDFKLQQNSI
;
A
#
# COMPACT_ATOMS: atom_id res chain seq x y z
N MET A 1 44.49 -14.09 19.39
CA MET A 1 44.74 -13.64 18.00
C MET A 1 45.82 -14.43 17.24
N GLY A 2 46.71 -15.22 17.86
CA GLY A 2 47.83 -15.88 17.17
C GLY A 2 47.55 -17.18 16.38
N ILE A 3 46.41 -17.84 16.56
CA ILE A 3 46.11 -19.14 15.89
C ILE A 3 45.39 -18.95 14.55
N LYS A 4 44.52 -17.93 14.43
CA LYS A 4 43.86 -17.61 13.15
C LYS A 4 44.81 -17.06 12.08
N TYR A 5 45.90 -16.40 12.47
CA TYR A 5 46.90 -15.87 11.54
C TYR A 5 47.80 -16.96 10.94
N LYS A 6 48.10 -18.02 11.71
CA LYS A 6 48.89 -19.17 11.22
C LYS A 6 48.14 -20.05 10.21
N VAL A 7 46.83 -20.22 10.38
CA VAL A 7 45.99 -20.96 9.42
C VAL A 7 45.85 -20.19 8.10
N PHE A 8 45.71 -18.86 8.17
CA PHE A 8 45.64 -18.02 6.97
C PHE A 8 46.96 -17.98 6.19
N GLN A 9 48.10 -17.91 6.89
CA GLN A 9 49.44 -18.00 6.29
C GLN A 9 49.72 -19.38 5.67
N TRP A 10 49.26 -20.47 6.30
CA TRP A 10 49.42 -21.82 5.74
C TRP A 10 48.62 -22.01 4.45
N VAL A 11 47.37 -21.52 4.41
CA VAL A 11 46.54 -21.55 3.19
C VAL A 11 47.13 -20.67 2.08
N LEU A 12 47.67 -19.49 2.41
CA LEU A 12 48.32 -18.62 1.41
C LEU A 12 49.58 -19.27 0.82
N ASN A 13 50.39 -19.94 1.64
CA ASN A 13 51.61 -20.62 1.16
C ASN A 13 51.29 -21.84 0.30
N GLN A 14 50.20 -22.57 0.57
CA GLN A 14 49.72 -23.66 -0.30
C GLN A 14 49.21 -23.13 -1.65
N ILE A 15 48.55 -21.97 -1.67
CA ILE A 15 48.09 -21.33 -2.91
C ILE A 15 49.29 -20.79 -3.73
N LEU A 16 50.31 -20.24 -3.07
CA LEU A 16 51.54 -19.78 -3.73
C LEU A 16 52.40 -20.93 -4.30
N GLU A 17 52.51 -22.07 -3.61
CA GLU A 17 53.18 -23.27 -4.15
C GLU A 17 52.47 -23.83 -5.38
N ILE A 18 51.12 -23.88 -5.36
CA ILE A 18 50.34 -24.32 -6.52
C ILE A 18 50.51 -23.34 -7.70
N THR A 19 50.60 -22.03 -7.43
CA THR A 19 50.78 -21.01 -8.48
C THR A 19 52.20 -21.04 -9.09
N LEU A 20 53.23 -21.35 -8.29
CA LEU A 20 54.62 -21.49 -8.74
C LEU A 20 54.91 -22.80 -9.48
N VAL A 21 54.19 -23.89 -9.18
CA VAL A 21 54.27 -25.14 -9.95
C VAL A 21 53.65 -24.98 -11.34
N TYR A 22 52.63 -24.14 -11.48
CA TYR A 22 52.00 -23.84 -12.78
C TYR A 22 52.80 -22.84 -13.63
N SER A 23 53.65 -21.99 -13.05
CA SER A 23 54.38 -20.95 -13.80
C SER A 23 55.75 -21.40 -14.35
N LYS A 24 56.21 -22.63 -14.05
CA LYS A 24 57.54 -23.14 -14.47
C LYS A 24 57.54 -24.14 -15.62
N LYS A 25 56.40 -24.44 -16.24
CA LYS A 25 56.30 -25.54 -17.23
C LYS A 25 56.27 -25.14 -18.71
N TYR A 26 56.48 -23.87 -19.05
CA TYR A 26 56.54 -23.46 -20.46
C TYR A 26 57.64 -22.46 -20.75
N GLN A 27 58.83 -22.96 -21.09
CA GLN A 27 59.71 -22.29 -22.04
C GLN A 27 60.54 -23.30 -22.86
N VAL A 28 60.32 -23.19 -24.19
CA VAL A 28 61.15 -23.58 -25.34
C VAL A 28 61.19 -25.05 -25.82
N GLY A 29 60.70 -25.26 -27.05
CA GLY A 29 61.04 -26.40 -27.92
C GLY A 29 60.03 -26.63 -29.06
N ARG A 30 60.40 -26.30 -30.31
CA ARG A 30 59.61 -26.42 -31.55
C ARG A 30 59.23 -27.88 -31.89
N MET A 31 57.99 -28.12 -32.35
CA MET A 31 57.59 -28.63 -33.69
C MET A 31 56.14 -29.16 -33.68
N SER A 32 55.35 -28.66 -34.64
CA SER A 32 54.14 -29.22 -35.28
C SER A 32 53.27 -30.25 -34.53
N GLU A 33 52.10 -29.83 -34.04
CA GLU A 33 50.79 -30.47 -34.28
C GLU A 33 49.67 -29.68 -33.57
N VAL A 34 48.56 -29.40 -34.26
CA VAL A 34 47.37 -28.76 -33.69
C VAL A 34 46.63 -29.78 -32.84
N ILE A 35 46.83 -29.74 -31.53
CA ILE A 35 46.04 -30.53 -30.56
C ILE A 35 44.89 -29.63 -30.08
N ASN A 36 43.66 -29.96 -30.48
CA ASN A 36 42.45 -29.40 -29.87
C ASN A 36 42.50 -29.64 -28.35
N PRO A 37 42.28 -28.61 -27.49
CA PRO A 37 42.20 -28.84 -26.06
C PRO A 37 41.06 -29.83 -25.76
N PRO A 38 41.23 -30.76 -24.81
CA PRO A 38 40.20 -31.74 -24.51
C PRO A 38 38.94 -30.99 -24.07
N LYS A 39 37.81 -31.26 -24.76
CA LYS A 39 36.49 -30.88 -24.25
C LYS A 39 36.40 -31.45 -22.84
N VAL A 40 36.34 -30.59 -21.84
CA VAL A 40 36.06 -31.00 -20.47
C VAL A 40 34.67 -31.61 -20.49
N GLU A 41 34.61 -32.94 -20.55
CA GLU A 41 33.34 -33.65 -20.50
C GLU A 41 32.75 -33.47 -19.11
N LEU A 42 31.68 -32.67 -19.04
CA LEU A 42 30.87 -32.54 -17.84
C LEU A 42 30.44 -33.94 -17.38
N THR A 43 30.72 -34.26 -16.13
CA THR A 43 30.24 -35.50 -15.51
C THR A 43 28.71 -35.55 -15.55
N GLU A 44 28.12 -36.74 -15.55
CA GLU A 44 26.66 -36.91 -15.59
C GLU A 44 25.94 -36.15 -14.45
N LYS A 45 26.58 -36.06 -13.28
CA LYS A 45 26.09 -35.27 -12.15
C LYS A 45 26.11 -33.76 -12.41
N GLN A 46 27.14 -33.25 -13.11
CA GLN A 46 27.21 -31.85 -13.53
C GLN A 46 26.20 -31.54 -14.63
N ARG A 47 26.01 -32.44 -15.61
CA ARG A 47 24.97 -32.30 -16.66
C ARG A 47 23.57 -32.28 -16.07
N ARG A 48 23.23 -33.24 -15.19
CA ARG A 48 21.94 -33.27 -14.49
C ARG A 48 21.72 -32.04 -13.60
N LYS A 49 22.77 -31.50 -12.99
CA LYS A 49 22.68 -30.25 -12.21
C LYS A 49 22.39 -29.06 -13.12
N LEU A 50 23.12 -28.92 -14.24
CA LEU A 50 22.90 -27.86 -15.23
C LEU A 50 21.49 -27.96 -15.84
N GLU A 51 21.04 -29.13 -16.25
CA GLU A 51 19.68 -29.36 -16.75
C GLU A 51 18.62 -29.03 -15.70
N LYS A 52 18.86 -29.36 -14.42
CA LYS A 52 17.96 -29.01 -13.31
C LYS A 52 17.94 -27.50 -13.05
N ASP A 53 19.08 -26.84 -13.13
CA ASP A 53 19.21 -25.39 -12.94
C ASP A 53 18.60 -24.62 -14.13
N GLU A 54 18.75 -25.10 -15.36
CA GLU A 54 18.06 -24.59 -16.56
C GLU A 54 16.55 -24.77 -16.46
N ARG A 55 16.06 -25.95 -16.05
CA ARG A 55 14.63 -26.18 -15.81
C ARG A 55 14.07 -25.25 -14.73
N ARG A 56 14.82 -25.02 -13.64
CA ARG A 56 14.45 -24.07 -12.58
C ARG A 56 14.41 -22.64 -13.09
N LYS A 57 15.41 -22.23 -13.89
CA LYS A 57 15.45 -20.91 -14.53
C LYS A 57 14.24 -20.71 -15.45
N LYS A 58 13.97 -21.68 -16.33
CA LYS A 58 12.83 -21.64 -17.24
C LYS A 58 11.49 -21.58 -16.49
N PHE A 59 11.34 -22.38 -15.43
CA PHE A 59 10.14 -22.34 -14.58
C PHE A 59 9.94 -20.97 -13.93
N ALA A 60 10.99 -20.40 -13.31
CA ALA A 60 10.93 -19.06 -12.71
C ALA A 60 10.56 -17.99 -13.75
N ASP A 61 11.14 -18.06 -14.94
CA ASP A 61 10.86 -17.10 -16.03
C ASP A 61 9.40 -17.24 -16.51
N THR A 62 8.88 -18.46 -16.70
CA THR A 62 7.46 -18.69 -17.05
C THR A 62 6.52 -18.16 -15.97
N THR A 63 6.87 -18.26 -14.69
CA THR A 63 6.00 -17.76 -13.63
C THR A 63 6.00 -16.24 -13.53
N ILE A 64 7.16 -15.60 -13.74
CA ILE A 64 7.23 -14.14 -13.87
C ILE A 64 6.36 -13.66 -15.04
N GLN A 65 6.38 -14.36 -16.17
CA GLN A 65 5.52 -14.06 -17.32
C GLN A 65 4.02 -14.11 -16.98
N GLY A 66 3.60 -15.00 -16.06
CA GLY A 66 2.21 -15.08 -15.59
C GLY A 66 1.74 -13.86 -14.79
N THR A 67 2.66 -13.04 -14.26
CA THR A 67 2.29 -11.81 -13.51
C THR A 67 1.68 -10.73 -14.43
N ASN A 68 2.01 -10.75 -15.71
CA ASN A 68 1.47 -9.85 -16.73
C ASN A 68 -0.06 -9.95 -16.85
N ASP A 69 -0.61 -11.16 -16.74
CA ASP A 69 -2.07 -11.35 -16.81
C ASP A 69 -2.79 -10.67 -15.62
N TYR A 70 -2.16 -10.57 -14.44
CA TYR A 70 -2.78 -9.91 -13.29
C TYR A 70 -2.83 -8.39 -13.42
N SER A 71 -1.75 -7.79 -13.93
CA SER A 71 -1.62 -6.33 -14.05
C SER A 71 -2.50 -5.78 -15.16
N ILE A 72 -2.41 -6.34 -16.38
CA ILE A 72 -3.17 -5.88 -17.55
C ILE A 72 -4.68 -6.05 -17.31
N VAL A 73 -5.10 -7.10 -16.62
CA VAL A 73 -6.51 -7.28 -16.26
C VAL A 73 -7.00 -6.18 -15.30
N SER A 74 -6.18 -5.77 -14.34
CA SER A 74 -6.54 -4.67 -13.42
C SER A 74 -6.56 -3.32 -14.15
N LYS A 75 -5.62 -3.08 -15.09
CA LYS A 75 -5.63 -1.90 -15.98
C LYS A 75 -6.89 -1.87 -16.87
N ARG A 76 -7.36 -3.03 -17.37
CA ARG A 76 -8.63 -3.12 -18.13
C ARG A 76 -9.86 -2.75 -17.30
N SER A 77 -9.88 -3.09 -16.00
CA SER A 77 -10.94 -2.66 -15.07
C SER A 77 -10.98 -1.13 -14.97
N VAL A 78 -9.81 -0.50 -14.84
CA VAL A 78 -9.66 0.96 -14.79
C VAL A 78 -10.09 1.63 -16.09
N GLU A 79 -9.62 1.14 -17.25
CA GLU A 79 -10.02 1.70 -18.55
C GLU A 79 -11.54 1.72 -18.71
N LYS A 80 -12.23 0.67 -18.25
CA LYS A 80 -13.69 0.62 -18.38
C LYS A 80 -14.42 1.55 -17.42
N LEU A 81 -13.94 1.67 -16.18
CA LEU A 81 -14.66 2.38 -15.12
C LEU A 81 -14.24 3.85 -15.01
N TYR A 82 -12.93 4.11 -15.02
CA TYR A 82 -12.37 5.43 -14.74
C TYR A 82 -12.23 6.26 -16.01
N THR A 83 -11.58 5.74 -17.05
CA THR A 83 -11.33 6.50 -18.29
C THR A 83 -12.64 6.98 -18.89
N GLN A 84 -13.65 6.10 -19.04
CA GLN A 84 -14.94 6.48 -19.60
C GLN A 84 -15.65 7.60 -18.82
N LYS A 85 -15.59 7.54 -17.49
CA LYS A 85 -16.27 8.53 -16.63
C LYS A 85 -15.54 9.87 -16.64
N LEU A 86 -14.21 9.85 -16.54
CA LEU A 86 -13.38 11.05 -16.59
C LEU A 86 -13.46 11.72 -17.96
N ASP A 87 -13.41 10.94 -19.05
CA ASP A 87 -13.57 11.43 -20.42
C ASP A 87 -14.90 12.18 -20.59
N GLN A 88 -16.01 11.63 -20.09
CA GLN A 88 -17.30 12.31 -20.10
C GLN A 88 -17.26 13.65 -19.35
N ASP A 89 -16.63 13.66 -18.17
CA ASP A 89 -16.53 14.86 -17.34
C ASP A 89 -15.62 15.93 -17.97
N PHE A 90 -14.63 15.54 -18.78
CA PHE A 90 -13.75 16.44 -19.51
C PHE A 90 -14.22 16.76 -20.94
N GLY A 91 -15.28 16.12 -21.44
CA GLY A 91 -15.73 16.26 -22.83
C GLY A 91 -14.75 15.69 -23.86
N ILE A 92 -13.96 14.70 -23.43
CA ILE A 92 -12.93 14.02 -24.24
C ILE A 92 -13.44 12.61 -24.58
N SER A 93 -12.91 11.98 -25.61
CA SER A 93 -13.17 10.57 -25.91
C SER A 93 -11.87 9.86 -26.24
N THR A 94 -11.35 9.13 -25.26
CA THR A 94 -10.14 8.32 -25.40
C THR A 94 -10.51 6.93 -25.93
N PRO A 95 -9.84 6.41 -26.98
CA PRO A 95 -10.06 5.04 -27.43
C PRO A 95 -9.74 4.00 -26.33
N GLU A 96 -10.41 2.85 -26.38
CA GLU A 96 -10.09 1.71 -25.51
C GLU A 96 -9.02 0.83 -26.18
N TYR A 97 -7.90 0.59 -25.51
CA TYR A 97 -6.78 -0.21 -26.00
C TYR A 97 -6.59 -1.54 -25.26
N PHE A 98 -6.86 -1.59 -23.95
CA PHE A 98 -6.69 -2.85 -23.18
C PHE A 98 -7.65 -3.95 -23.65
N LYS A 99 -8.77 -3.59 -24.30
CA LYS A 99 -9.73 -4.54 -24.88
C LYS A 99 -9.11 -5.54 -25.86
N HIS A 100 -8.02 -5.17 -26.53
CA HIS A 100 -7.36 -6.02 -27.53
C HIS A 100 -6.49 -7.12 -26.90
N PHE A 101 -6.08 -6.92 -25.65
CA PHE A 101 -5.20 -7.84 -24.91
C PHE A 101 -5.96 -8.58 -23.81
N VAL A 102 -7.06 -8.00 -23.30
CA VAL A 102 -7.92 -8.61 -22.28
C VAL A 102 -9.38 -8.56 -22.72
N LYS A 103 -9.88 -9.72 -23.19
CA LYS A 103 -11.24 -9.83 -23.72
C LYS A 103 -12.33 -9.68 -22.65
N LYS A 104 -12.10 -10.18 -21.44
CA LYS A 104 -13.05 -10.07 -20.32
C LYS A 104 -12.79 -8.78 -19.56
N VAL A 105 -13.85 -8.13 -19.08
CA VAL A 105 -13.74 -6.96 -18.20
C VAL A 105 -14.08 -7.40 -16.78
N PRO A 106 -13.12 -7.89 -15.98
CA PRO A 106 -13.40 -8.17 -14.59
C PRO A 106 -13.37 -6.88 -13.78
N ARG A 107 -14.29 -6.78 -12.82
CA ARG A 107 -14.28 -5.71 -11.84
C ARG A 107 -13.25 -6.01 -10.75
N ARG A 108 -12.48 -5.01 -10.33
CA ARG A 108 -11.65 -5.04 -9.11
C ARG A 108 -12.32 -4.25 -7.99
N SER A 109 -11.79 -4.38 -6.77
CA SER A 109 -12.25 -3.53 -5.66
C SER A 109 -11.91 -2.06 -5.93
N PRO A 110 -12.66 -1.11 -5.33
CA PRO A 110 -12.37 0.31 -5.45
C PRO A 110 -10.94 0.70 -5.10
N ALA A 111 -10.36 0.12 -4.03
CA ALA A 111 -8.95 0.32 -3.68
C ALA A 111 -8.00 -0.07 -4.83
N ILE A 112 -8.23 -1.23 -5.47
CA ILE A 112 -7.40 -1.71 -6.57
C ILE A 112 -7.57 -0.86 -7.83
N ASN A 113 -8.80 -0.50 -8.19
CA ASN A 113 -8.99 0.38 -9.35
C ASN A 113 -8.32 1.73 -9.13
N ARG A 114 -8.49 2.35 -7.95
CA ARG A 114 -7.88 3.65 -7.64
C ARG A 114 -6.36 3.55 -7.65
N GLY A 115 -5.77 2.52 -7.04
CA GLY A 115 -4.31 2.31 -7.07
C GLY A 115 -3.76 2.05 -8.48
N TYR A 116 -4.45 1.26 -9.31
CA TYR A 116 -4.04 1.05 -10.70
C TYR A 116 -4.22 2.30 -11.56
N TRP A 117 -5.27 3.08 -11.32
CA TRP A 117 -5.44 4.39 -11.96
C TRP A 117 -4.27 5.32 -11.60
N THR A 118 -3.92 5.43 -10.31
CA THR A 118 -2.78 6.24 -9.85
C THR A 118 -1.47 5.77 -10.47
N ARG A 119 -1.24 4.44 -10.55
CA ARG A 119 -0.07 3.83 -11.19
C ARG A 119 0.03 4.16 -12.68
N MET A 120 -1.07 4.01 -13.43
CA MET A 120 -1.12 4.31 -14.86
C MET A 120 -0.90 5.80 -15.12
N GLU A 121 -1.54 6.66 -14.33
CA GLU A 121 -1.45 8.11 -14.46
C GLU A 121 -0.04 8.62 -14.11
N ALA A 122 0.64 8.01 -13.13
CA ALA A 122 2.02 8.33 -12.79
C ALA A 122 2.98 8.13 -13.96
N ILE A 123 2.87 7.00 -14.66
CA ILE A 123 3.67 6.73 -15.87
C ILE A 123 3.28 7.66 -17.00
N LYS A 124 1.98 7.80 -17.28
CA LYS A 124 1.46 8.61 -18.38
C LYS A 124 1.88 10.08 -18.25
N GLN A 125 1.60 10.72 -17.12
CA GLN A 125 1.91 12.13 -16.89
C GLN A 125 3.42 12.41 -16.92
N SER A 126 4.22 11.50 -16.35
CA SER A 126 5.69 11.65 -16.37
C SER A 126 6.24 11.55 -17.79
N THR A 127 5.73 10.59 -18.56
CA THR A 127 6.11 10.40 -19.96
C THR A 127 5.72 11.62 -20.80
N LEU A 128 4.49 12.12 -20.65
CA LEU A 128 4.02 13.33 -21.36
C LEU A 128 4.86 14.57 -21.03
N LYS A 129 5.24 14.78 -19.76
CA LYS A 129 6.12 15.88 -19.36
C LYS A 129 7.50 15.79 -20.02
N ILE A 130 8.09 14.60 -20.10
CA ILE A 130 9.38 14.39 -20.78
C ILE A 130 9.22 14.64 -22.28
N ILE A 131 8.18 14.10 -22.93
CA ILE A 131 7.87 14.35 -24.34
C ILE A 131 7.79 15.85 -24.60
N GLN A 132 6.98 16.59 -23.83
CA GLN A 132 6.80 18.02 -24.01
C GLN A 132 8.13 18.79 -23.88
N ASN A 133 8.95 18.47 -22.87
CA ASN A 133 10.26 19.08 -22.69
C ASN A 133 11.22 18.80 -23.86
N SER A 134 11.16 17.60 -24.43
CA SER A 134 12.00 17.17 -25.55
C SER A 134 11.57 17.84 -26.86
N LEU A 135 10.27 17.96 -27.09
CA LEU A 135 9.70 18.64 -28.24
C LEU A 135 10.02 20.13 -28.25
N ASN A 136 10.03 20.78 -27.09
CA ASN A 136 10.46 22.18 -26.95
C ASN A 136 11.94 22.38 -27.34
N GLN A 137 12.74 21.32 -27.30
CA GLN A 137 14.14 21.31 -27.77
C GLN A 137 14.27 20.88 -29.24
N GLY A 138 13.17 20.61 -29.95
CA GLY A 138 13.17 20.19 -31.34
C GLY A 138 13.59 18.72 -31.57
N LYS A 139 13.61 17.90 -30.52
CA LYS A 139 14.10 16.52 -30.57
C LYS A 139 13.01 15.52 -30.98
N LYS A 140 13.44 14.38 -31.54
CA LYS A 140 12.60 13.18 -31.69
C LYS A 140 12.61 12.39 -30.40
N ILE A 141 11.61 11.55 -30.19
CA ILE A 141 11.47 10.75 -28.96
C ILE A 141 11.36 9.27 -29.33
N THR A 142 12.11 8.43 -28.62
CA THR A 142 11.92 6.98 -28.65
C THR A 142 11.65 6.49 -27.23
N ILE A 143 10.52 5.82 -27.06
CA ILE A 143 10.10 5.24 -25.78
C ILE A 143 10.39 3.75 -25.81
N ILE A 144 11.12 3.26 -24.80
CA ILE A 144 11.53 1.87 -24.69
C ILE A 144 10.89 1.30 -23.42
N ASN A 145 9.88 0.44 -23.60
CA ASN A 145 9.18 -0.20 -22.50
C ASN A 145 9.85 -1.53 -22.15
N LEU A 146 10.54 -1.58 -21.01
CA LEU A 146 11.34 -2.70 -20.54
C LEU A 146 10.48 -3.66 -19.71
N GLY A 147 10.27 -4.88 -20.21
CA GLY A 147 9.28 -5.81 -19.65
C GLY A 147 7.85 -5.35 -19.96
N ALA A 148 7.60 -5.01 -21.22
CA ALA A 148 6.36 -4.38 -21.66
C ALA A 148 5.12 -5.26 -21.48
N GLY A 149 5.28 -6.58 -21.39
CA GLY A 149 4.18 -7.53 -21.35
C GLY A 149 3.15 -7.25 -22.45
N TYR A 150 1.86 -7.28 -22.10
CA TYR A 150 0.77 -6.89 -23.01
C TYR A 150 0.31 -5.44 -22.82
N ASP A 151 1.18 -4.57 -22.29
CA ASP A 151 0.84 -3.15 -22.11
C ASP A 151 0.56 -2.49 -23.47
N PRO A 152 -0.60 -1.83 -23.65
CA PRO A 152 -0.95 -1.10 -24.86
C PRO A 152 -0.42 0.35 -24.89
N LEU A 153 0.49 0.75 -24.00
CA LEU A 153 1.01 2.12 -23.92
C LEU A 153 1.47 2.67 -25.28
N ALA A 154 2.18 1.87 -26.08
CA ALA A 154 2.60 2.30 -27.41
C ALA A 154 1.42 2.76 -28.28
N PHE A 155 0.32 2.01 -28.27
CA PHE A 155 -0.86 2.35 -29.07
C PHE A 155 -1.56 3.59 -28.52
N GLN A 156 -1.58 3.77 -27.20
CA GLN A 156 -2.12 4.99 -26.58
C GLN A 156 -1.40 6.25 -27.05
N PHE A 157 -0.08 6.21 -27.22
CA PHE A 157 0.75 7.36 -27.61
C PHE A 157 0.98 7.50 -29.12
N LEU A 158 0.66 6.48 -29.92
CA LEU A 158 0.78 6.51 -31.38
C LEU A 158 -0.55 6.76 -32.10
N ASP A 159 -1.69 6.54 -31.44
CA ASP A 159 -3.01 6.73 -32.04
C ASP A 159 -3.37 8.21 -32.19
N SER A 160 -3.52 8.69 -33.42
CA SER A 160 -3.90 10.09 -33.70
C SER A 160 -5.32 10.44 -33.23
N ARG A 161 -6.16 9.45 -32.93
CA ARG A 161 -7.49 9.65 -32.35
C ARG A 161 -7.43 9.97 -30.86
N ASN A 162 -6.31 9.69 -30.18
CA ASN A 162 -6.15 10.02 -28.78
C ASN A 162 -5.86 11.54 -28.62
N PRO A 163 -6.70 12.30 -27.92
CA PRO A 163 -6.53 13.76 -27.79
C PRO A 163 -5.21 14.18 -27.14
N ASP A 164 -4.64 13.33 -26.28
CA ASP A 164 -3.33 13.56 -25.65
C ASP A 164 -2.18 13.61 -26.67
N ASN A 165 -2.38 13.04 -27.86
CA ASN A 165 -1.33 12.88 -28.88
C ASN A 165 -1.21 14.05 -29.85
N SER A 166 -2.15 14.99 -29.81
CA SER A 166 -2.23 16.15 -30.70
C SER A 166 -0.93 16.98 -30.80
N THR A 167 -0.10 16.97 -29.76
CA THR A 167 1.15 17.75 -29.70
C THR A 167 2.39 17.00 -30.22
N HIS A 168 2.32 15.67 -30.36
CA HIS A 168 3.48 14.81 -30.60
C HIS A 168 3.28 13.78 -31.72
N GLU A 169 2.20 13.91 -32.50
CA GLU A 169 1.92 13.08 -33.67
C GLU A 169 3.13 13.05 -34.63
N GLY A 170 3.53 11.84 -35.02
CA GLY A 170 4.65 11.59 -35.94
C GLY A 170 6.06 11.86 -35.38
N LYS A 171 6.20 12.27 -34.11
CA LYS A 171 7.50 12.58 -33.49
C LYS A 171 7.98 11.55 -32.46
N VAL A 172 7.11 10.61 -32.10
CA VAL A 172 7.37 9.56 -31.11
C VAL A 172 7.44 8.20 -31.79
N SER A 173 8.42 7.39 -31.41
CA SER A 173 8.48 5.96 -31.72
C SER A 173 8.53 5.12 -30.44
N PHE A 174 8.13 3.85 -30.54
CA PHE A 174 8.06 2.92 -29.42
C PHE A 174 8.81 1.62 -29.70
N ILE A 175 9.44 1.08 -28.65
CA ILE A 175 10.09 -0.22 -28.63
C ILE A 175 9.62 -0.97 -27.39
N ASP A 176 8.85 -2.03 -27.58
CA ASP A 176 8.49 -2.94 -26.50
C ASP A 176 9.53 -4.04 -26.38
N VAL A 177 10.10 -4.21 -25.18
CA VAL A 177 11.12 -5.23 -24.89
C VAL A 177 10.55 -6.23 -23.90
N ASP A 178 10.57 -7.52 -24.24
CA ASP A 178 10.17 -8.60 -23.33
C ASP A 178 10.76 -9.95 -23.76
N TYR A 179 10.47 -11.02 -23.02
CA TYR A 179 10.84 -12.37 -23.38
C TYR A 179 10.22 -12.80 -24.73
N PRO A 180 10.95 -13.62 -25.51
CA PRO A 180 10.47 -14.09 -26.81
C PRO A 180 9.07 -14.72 -26.80
N ASP A 181 8.74 -15.50 -25.77
CA ASP A 181 7.46 -16.20 -25.68
C ASP A 181 6.28 -15.23 -25.48
N LEU A 182 6.45 -14.19 -24.64
CA LEU A 182 5.44 -13.14 -24.44
C LEU A 182 5.30 -12.27 -25.69
N ASN A 183 6.41 -11.88 -26.31
CA ASN A 183 6.36 -11.05 -27.51
C ASN A 183 5.68 -11.75 -28.68
N LYS A 184 5.90 -13.05 -28.88
CA LYS A 184 5.18 -13.83 -29.89
C LYS A 184 3.67 -13.80 -29.66
N MET A 185 3.23 -13.94 -28.42
CA MET A 185 1.81 -13.83 -28.06
C MET A 185 1.29 -12.40 -28.30
N LYS A 186 2.06 -11.37 -27.92
CA LYS A 186 1.70 -9.96 -28.17
C LYS A 186 1.52 -9.69 -29.67
N VAL A 187 2.47 -10.13 -30.50
CA VAL A 187 2.40 -9.99 -31.97
C VAL A 187 1.19 -10.73 -32.55
N GLN A 188 0.86 -11.92 -32.04
CA GLN A 188 -0.38 -12.60 -32.43
C GLN A 188 -1.63 -11.77 -32.08
N MET A 189 -1.69 -11.17 -30.90
CA MET A 189 -2.81 -10.30 -30.49
C MET A 189 -2.91 -9.05 -31.37
N ILE A 190 -1.77 -8.42 -31.68
CA ILE A 190 -1.67 -7.27 -32.60
C ILE A 190 -2.18 -7.66 -34.00
N ASN A 191 -1.72 -8.79 -34.54
CA ASN A 191 -2.12 -9.25 -35.87
C ASN A 191 -3.61 -9.55 -35.99
N ASN A 192 -4.25 -9.92 -34.87
CA ASN A 192 -5.69 -10.17 -34.78
C ASN A 192 -6.52 -8.89 -34.56
N SER A 193 -5.90 -7.72 -34.41
CA SER A 193 -6.59 -6.44 -34.23
C SER A 193 -6.34 -5.51 -35.41
N SER A 194 -7.38 -5.23 -36.20
CA SER A 194 -7.29 -4.23 -37.27
C SER A 194 -7.05 -2.83 -36.69
N GLU A 195 -7.74 -2.47 -35.60
CA GLU A 195 -7.59 -1.17 -34.95
C GLU A 195 -6.14 -0.89 -34.52
N ILE A 196 -5.44 -1.90 -33.98
CA ILE A 196 -4.03 -1.74 -33.60
C ILE A 196 -3.12 -1.61 -34.82
N LYS A 197 -3.35 -2.42 -35.86
CA LYS A 197 -2.57 -2.34 -37.12
C LYS A 197 -2.75 -1.00 -37.82
N ASP A 198 -3.94 -0.40 -37.75
CA ASP A 198 -4.19 0.93 -38.30
C ASP A 198 -3.37 2.01 -37.57
N ILE A 199 -3.16 1.87 -36.26
CA ILE A 199 -2.34 2.80 -35.46
C ILE A 199 -0.85 2.71 -35.81
N ILE A 200 -0.29 1.49 -35.85
CA ILE A 200 1.17 1.29 -36.04
C ILE A 200 1.59 1.27 -37.51
N GLY A 201 0.63 1.20 -38.44
CA GLY A 201 0.88 1.18 -39.87
C GLY A 201 1.38 -0.16 -40.41
N LYS A 202 1.94 -0.13 -41.62
CA LYS A 202 2.43 -1.33 -42.32
C LYS A 202 3.73 -1.82 -41.71
N GLU A 203 3.84 -3.14 -41.58
CA GLU A 203 5.09 -3.80 -41.24
C GLU A 203 6.14 -3.58 -42.35
N THR A 204 7.40 -3.46 -41.96
CA THR A 204 8.50 -3.29 -42.92
C THR A 204 8.68 -4.54 -43.77
N GLU A 205 8.79 -4.39 -45.10
CA GLU A 205 8.87 -5.51 -46.06
C GLU A 205 10.13 -6.38 -45.92
N SER A 206 11.20 -5.82 -45.34
CA SER A 206 12.45 -6.54 -45.11
C SER A 206 12.52 -7.07 -43.68
N LYS A 207 13.00 -8.31 -43.51
CA LYS A 207 13.33 -8.83 -42.19
C LYS A 207 14.34 -7.91 -41.52
N SER A 208 14.07 -7.53 -40.27
CA SER A 208 14.98 -6.71 -39.49
C SER A 208 16.36 -7.37 -39.42
N SER A 209 17.41 -6.56 -39.61
CA SER A 209 18.79 -6.99 -39.37
C SER A 209 19.11 -7.10 -37.88
N ILE A 210 18.23 -6.58 -37.01
CA ILE A 210 18.37 -6.59 -35.56
C ILE A 210 17.90 -7.95 -35.02
N GLU A 211 18.79 -8.64 -34.33
CA GLU A 211 18.48 -9.91 -33.68
C GLU A 211 17.35 -9.75 -32.65
N GLY A 212 16.34 -10.61 -32.71
CA GLY A 212 15.23 -10.65 -31.74
C GLY A 212 14.04 -9.76 -32.09
N VAL A 213 14.03 -9.02 -33.20
CA VAL A 213 12.84 -8.27 -33.63
C VAL A 213 11.76 -9.22 -34.14
N GLU A 214 10.59 -9.19 -33.51
CA GLU A 214 9.42 -10.01 -33.87
C GLU A 214 8.42 -9.26 -34.77
N LEU A 215 8.38 -7.93 -34.66
CA LEU A 215 7.54 -7.04 -35.46
C LEU A 215 8.20 -5.67 -35.55
N GLN A 216 8.18 -5.05 -36.72
CA GLN A 216 8.72 -3.71 -36.94
C GLN A 216 7.88 -2.90 -37.93
N THR A 217 7.51 -1.69 -37.54
CA THR A 217 6.91 -0.66 -38.40
C THR A 217 7.78 0.60 -38.40
N SER A 218 7.32 1.68 -39.01
CA SER A 218 8.04 2.96 -39.01
C SER A 218 8.21 3.59 -37.62
N ASN A 219 7.31 3.31 -36.68
CA ASN A 219 7.25 3.95 -35.36
C ASN A 219 7.01 2.98 -34.20
N TYR A 220 6.88 1.67 -34.44
CA TYR A 220 6.71 0.66 -33.40
C TYR A 220 7.56 -0.58 -33.66
N THR A 221 8.25 -1.09 -32.63
CA THR A 221 9.06 -2.30 -32.70
C THR A 221 8.77 -3.20 -31.50
N VAL A 222 8.63 -4.51 -31.74
CA VAL A 222 8.59 -5.54 -30.69
C VAL A 222 9.92 -6.28 -30.70
N LEU A 223 10.69 -6.14 -29.62
CA LEU A 223 12.05 -6.66 -29.48
C LEU A 223 12.12 -7.72 -28.38
N SER A 224 12.41 -8.97 -28.78
CA SER A 224 12.63 -10.08 -27.87
C SER A 224 14.01 -10.02 -27.22
N CYS A 225 14.06 -9.87 -25.90
CA CYS A 225 15.28 -9.87 -25.11
C CYS A 225 15.02 -10.37 -23.68
N ASP A 226 15.78 -11.37 -23.23
CA ASP A 226 15.95 -11.62 -21.79
C ASP A 226 16.85 -10.51 -21.24
N LEU A 227 16.31 -9.57 -20.47
CA LEU A 227 17.06 -8.44 -19.90
C LEU A 227 18.21 -8.87 -18.97
N LYS A 228 18.26 -10.14 -18.52
CA LYS A 228 19.42 -10.69 -17.81
C LYS A 228 20.62 -10.93 -18.74
N ASN A 229 20.38 -11.08 -20.05
CA ASN A 229 21.41 -11.17 -21.07
C ASN A 229 21.83 -9.77 -21.53
N ILE A 230 22.65 -9.12 -20.71
CA ILE A 230 23.10 -7.76 -20.96
C ILE A 230 23.89 -7.61 -22.27
N GLU A 231 24.61 -8.63 -22.71
CA GLU A 231 25.39 -8.61 -23.96
C GLU A 231 24.47 -8.49 -25.17
N LEU A 232 23.39 -9.29 -25.20
CA LEU A 232 22.37 -9.20 -26.25
C LEU A 232 21.67 -7.83 -26.20
N PHE A 233 21.27 -7.37 -25.02
CA PHE A 233 20.59 -6.09 -24.88
C PHE A 233 21.45 -4.92 -25.40
N LEU A 234 22.74 -4.87 -25.05
CA LEU A 234 23.67 -3.86 -25.56
C LEU A 234 23.85 -3.95 -27.08
N LYS A 235 23.97 -5.16 -27.63
CA LYS A 235 24.05 -5.37 -29.09
C LYS A 235 22.79 -4.84 -29.79
N GLN A 236 21.62 -5.08 -29.24
CA GLN A 236 20.35 -4.59 -29.77
C GLN A 236 20.22 -3.06 -29.66
N LEU A 237 20.55 -2.46 -28.51
CA LEU A 237 20.55 -1.00 -28.34
C LEU A 237 21.45 -0.29 -29.36
N ASN A 238 22.64 -0.84 -29.62
CA ASN A 238 23.55 -0.32 -30.64
C ASN A 238 22.96 -0.43 -32.04
N ALA A 239 22.31 -1.56 -32.37
CA ALA A 239 21.71 -1.80 -33.67
C ALA A 239 20.45 -0.94 -33.93
N LEU A 240 19.78 -0.47 -32.87
CA LEU A 240 18.64 0.45 -32.95
C LEU A 240 19.04 1.90 -33.25
N ASN A 241 20.34 2.20 -33.37
CA ASN A 241 20.86 3.55 -33.64
C ASN A 241 20.41 4.61 -32.63
N LEU A 242 20.29 4.24 -31.34
CA LEU A 242 19.86 5.14 -30.26
C LEU A 242 20.96 6.10 -29.79
N ASN A 243 22.18 5.98 -30.32
CA ASN A 243 23.33 6.82 -29.98
C ASN A 243 23.34 8.17 -30.73
N ASP A 244 22.15 8.73 -30.98
CA ASP A 244 21.92 10.06 -31.56
C ASP A 244 21.44 10.99 -30.44
N ASP A 245 22.04 12.19 -30.33
CA ASP A 245 21.71 13.20 -29.33
C ASP A 245 20.48 14.04 -29.70
N GLN A 246 20.01 13.93 -30.96
CA GLN A 246 18.75 14.50 -31.43
C GLN A 246 17.54 13.61 -31.10
N ILE A 247 17.78 12.45 -30.51
CA ILE A 247 16.75 11.52 -30.05
C ILE A 247 16.78 11.47 -28.52
N THR A 248 15.69 11.89 -27.89
CA THR A 248 15.47 11.65 -26.46
C THR A 248 14.99 10.22 -26.26
N LYS A 249 15.67 9.46 -25.41
CA LYS A 249 15.26 8.09 -25.07
C LYS A 249 14.52 8.09 -23.73
N ILE A 250 13.33 7.49 -23.68
CA ILE A 250 12.57 7.31 -22.44
C ILE A 250 12.44 5.83 -22.16
N TYR A 251 13.20 5.32 -21.20
CA TYR A 251 13.09 3.95 -20.72
C TYR A 251 12.01 3.88 -19.65
N ILE A 252 11.10 2.92 -19.77
CA ILE A 252 10.04 2.68 -18.78
C ILE A 252 10.22 1.27 -18.23
N ALA A 253 10.38 1.14 -16.93
CA ALA A 253 10.35 -0.15 -16.22
C ALA A 253 9.23 -0.12 -15.19
N GLU A 254 8.05 -0.62 -15.57
CA GLU A 254 6.86 -0.62 -14.73
C GLU A 254 6.62 -1.99 -14.09
N VAL A 255 7.20 -2.21 -12.91
CA VAL A 255 7.16 -3.49 -12.16
C VAL A 255 7.68 -4.65 -12.99
N SER A 256 8.81 -4.44 -13.68
CA SER A 256 9.47 -5.43 -14.52
C SER A 256 10.83 -5.82 -13.96
N ILE A 257 11.74 -4.84 -13.82
CA ILE A 257 13.07 -5.06 -13.22
C ILE A 257 13.00 -5.35 -11.72
N ALA A 258 11.84 -5.17 -11.09
CA ALA A 258 11.57 -5.53 -9.69
C ALA A 258 11.80 -7.04 -9.40
N TYR A 259 11.55 -7.90 -10.39
CA TYR A 259 11.74 -9.36 -10.29
C TYR A 259 13.19 -9.81 -10.54
N MET A 260 14.03 -8.91 -11.07
CA MET A 260 15.42 -9.19 -11.38
C MET A 260 16.28 -8.98 -10.13
N ALA A 261 17.27 -9.83 -9.92
CA ALA A 261 18.25 -9.58 -8.87
C ALA A 261 19.09 -8.34 -9.23
N PRO A 262 19.54 -7.54 -8.23
CA PRO A 262 20.27 -6.29 -8.47
C PRO A 262 21.42 -6.41 -9.46
N GLU A 263 22.18 -7.52 -9.41
CA GLU A 263 23.33 -7.76 -10.31
C GLU A 263 22.98 -7.86 -11.80
N PHE A 264 21.69 -8.06 -12.12
CA PHE A 264 21.15 -8.01 -13.48
C PHE A 264 20.42 -6.69 -13.75
N ALA A 265 19.55 -6.27 -12.84
CA ALA A 265 18.74 -5.07 -13.02
C ALA A 265 19.60 -3.80 -13.16
N ASP A 266 20.63 -3.67 -12.33
CA ASP A 266 21.48 -2.49 -12.29
C ASP A 266 22.35 -2.37 -13.55
N LYS A 267 22.68 -3.50 -14.18
CA LYS A 267 23.36 -3.52 -15.48
C LYS A 267 22.48 -2.97 -16.60
N VAL A 268 21.17 -3.24 -16.57
CA VAL A 268 20.22 -2.65 -17.52
C VAL A 268 20.17 -1.13 -17.34
N ILE A 269 20.03 -0.66 -16.08
CA ILE A 269 20.02 0.77 -15.76
C ILE A 269 21.32 1.45 -16.22
N SER A 270 22.48 0.83 -15.99
CA SER A 270 23.76 1.38 -16.41
C SER A 270 23.95 1.36 -17.93
N ALA A 271 23.45 0.33 -18.62
CA ALA A 271 23.47 0.31 -20.08
C ALA A 271 22.68 1.48 -20.69
N THR A 272 21.53 1.81 -20.12
CA THR A 272 20.68 2.90 -20.61
C THR A 272 21.22 4.28 -20.25
N SER A 273 21.96 4.43 -19.14
CA SER A 273 22.59 5.71 -18.78
C SER A 273 23.78 6.08 -19.68
N ASN A 274 24.37 5.12 -20.40
CA ASN A 274 25.51 5.34 -21.28
C ASN A 274 25.12 5.96 -22.64
N LEU A 275 23.83 6.02 -22.97
CA LEU A 275 23.34 6.67 -24.18
C LEU A 275 23.03 8.15 -23.90
N PRO A 276 23.34 9.08 -24.83
CA PRO A 276 23.07 10.51 -24.61
C PRO A 276 21.58 10.76 -24.41
N ASP A 277 21.19 11.84 -23.74
CA ASP A 277 19.79 12.27 -23.62
C ASP A 277 18.79 11.15 -23.25
N SER A 278 19.09 10.45 -22.17
CA SER A 278 18.33 9.29 -21.70
C SER A 278 17.60 9.61 -20.40
N HIS A 279 16.32 9.25 -20.38
CA HIS A 279 15.42 9.32 -19.23
C HIS A 279 15.03 7.91 -18.82
N PHE A 280 14.88 7.66 -17.52
CA PHE A 280 14.41 6.40 -16.99
C PHE A 280 13.27 6.64 -16.02
N LEU A 281 12.11 6.06 -16.31
CA LEU A 281 10.96 5.99 -15.42
C LEU A 281 10.89 4.60 -14.81
N CYS A 282 11.11 4.50 -13.50
CA CYS A 282 11.03 3.26 -12.76
C CYS A 282 9.83 3.32 -11.81
N LEU A 283 8.89 2.39 -11.96
CA LEU A 283 7.78 2.21 -11.02
C LEU A 283 7.87 0.82 -10.45
N GLU A 284 8.24 0.70 -9.18
CA GLU A 284 8.36 -0.59 -8.49
C GLU A 284 8.10 -0.46 -7.00
N GLN A 285 8.07 -1.61 -6.32
CA GLN A 285 7.80 -1.68 -4.90
C GLN A 285 8.96 -1.16 -4.06
N ILE A 286 8.64 -0.75 -2.83
CA ILE A 286 9.59 -0.43 -1.75
C ILE A 286 9.05 -0.95 -0.41
N LEU A 287 9.92 -0.96 0.61
CA LEU A 287 9.62 -1.40 1.98
C LEU A 287 10.07 -0.32 2.98
N PRO A 288 9.46 0.89 3.00
CA PRO A 288 10.00 2.02 3.75
C PRO A 288 10.09 1.78 5.26
N ALA A 289 9.12 1.03 5.81
CA ALA A 289 9.06 0.62 7.21
C ALA A 289 9.63 -0.80 7.47
N GLY A 290 10.38 -1.35 6.50
CA GLY A 290 10.97 -2.68 6.56
C GLY A 290 10.00 -3.82 6.23
N GLN A 291 10.55 -5.03 6.08
CA GLN A 291 9.82 -6.22 5.63
C GLN A 291 8.77 -6.74 6.62
N TYR A 292 8.85 -6.33 7.88
CA TYR A 292 7.95 -6.79 8.95
C TYR A 292 6.73 -5.90 9.15
N GLN A 293 6.68 -4.73 8.50
CA GLN A 293 5.45 -3.96 8.42
C GLN A 293 4.36 -4.84 7.78
N GLY A 294 3.13 -4.79 8.29
CA GLY A 294 2.10 -5.78 7.96
C GLY A 294 1.81 -5.93 6.46
N PHE A 295 1.70 -4.80 5.74
CA PHE A 295 1.44 -4.76 4.29
C PHE A 295 2.65 -5.30 3.53
N ALA A 296 3.85 -4.84 3.87
CA ALA A 296 5.13 -5.33 3.32
C ALA A 296 5.26 -6.85 3.46
N ARG A 297 5.05 -7.39 4.66
CA ARG A 297 5.11 -8.83 4.95
C ARG A 297 4.16 -9.62 4.06
N THR A 298 2.93 -9.12 3.89
CA THR A 298 1.88 -9.77 3.08
C THR A 298 2.18 -9.70 1.59
N MET A 299 2.65 -8.55 1.12
CA MET A 299 3.08 -8.35 -0.27
C MET A 299 4.23 -9.30 -0.63
N LEU A 300 5.28 -9.37 0.21
CA LEU A 300 6.41 -10.27 -0.01
C LEU A 300 5.97 -11.74 0.00
N PHE A 301 5.12 -12.13 0.96
CA PHE A 301 4.57 -13.48 1.01
C PHE A 301 3.80 -13.84 -0.27
N HIS A 302 2.97 -12.92 -0.79
CA HIS A 302 2.21 -13.11 -2.02
C HIS A 302 3.12 -13.41 -3.22
N PHE A 303 4.12 -12.57 -3.47
CA PHE A 303 5.04 -12.74 -4.59
C PHE A 303 5.92 -13.99 -4.44
N ASN A 304 6.32 -14.34 -3.21
CA ASN A 304 7.01 -15.59 -2.93
C ASN A 304 6.12 -16.81 -3.23
N LYS A 305 4.86 -16.80 -2.80
CA LYS A 305 3.89 -17.88 -3.07
C LYS A 305 3.62 -18.05 -4.56
N LEU A 306 3.63 -16.96 -5.31
CA LEU A 306 3.54 -16.98 -6.76
C LEU A 306 4.83 -17.40 -7.46
N ASN A 307 5.94 -17.72 -6.77
CA ASN A 307 7.26 -17.97 -7.37
C ASN A 307 7.79 -16.82 -8.27
N SER A 308 7.36 -15.59 -7.99
CA SER A 308 7.83 -14.36 -8.65
C SER A 308 8.33 -13.35 -7.61
N PRO A 309 9.34 -13.72 -6.79
CA PRO A 309 9.81 -12.88 -5.69
C PRO A 309 10.28 -11.51 -6.17
N LEU A 310 9.98 -10.48 -5.39
CA LEU A 310 10.51 -9.14 -5.58
C LEU A 310 11.96 -9.12 -5.06
N LYS A 311 12.93 -9.00 -5.97
CA LYS A 311 14.35 -9.11 -5.61
C LYS A 311 15.03 -7.76 -5.42
N SER A 312 14.65 -6.75 -6.20
CA SER A 312 15.22 -5.40 -6.09
C SER A 312 14.96 -4.79 -4.71
N VAL A 313 13.78 -5.03 -4.12
CA VAL A 313 13.36 -4.46 -2.82
C VAL A 313 14.19 -4.91 -1.63
N GLU A 314 14.84 -6.08 -1.71
CA GLU A 314 15.71 -6.57 -0.63
C GLU A 314 16.96 -5.69 -0.48
N THR A 315 17.46 -5.14 -1.59
CA THR A 315 18.65 -4.28 -1.62
C THR A 315 18.29 -2.80 -1.57
N TYR A 316 17.20 -2.41 -2.24
CA TYR A 316 16.74 -1.03 -2.40
C TYR A 316 15.35 -0.79 -1.78
N PRO A 317 15.17 -0.99 -0.45
CA PRO A 317 13.86 -0.89 0.20
C PRO A 317 13.29 0.53 0.36
N THR A 318 14.05 1.58 0.08
CA THR A 318 13.61 2.97 0.33
C THR A 318 13.82 3.85 -0.89
N ILE A 319 13.08 4.97 -0.96
CA ILE A 319 13.25 6.01 -1.98
C ILE A 319 14.71 6.47 -2.06
N THR A 320 15.34 6.76 -0.91
CA THR A 320 16.76 7.17 -0.86
C THR A 320 17.68 6.13 -1.50
N LYS A 321 17.50 4.84 -1.18
CA LYS A 321 18.33 3.77 -1.76
C LYS A 321 18.10 3.58 -3.26
N GLN A 322 16.88 3.82 -3.74
CA GLN A 322 16.56 3.79 -5.18
C GLN A 322 17.18 4.99 -5.90
N ILE A 323 17.19 6.18 -5.29
CA ILE A 323 17.92 7.33 -5.83
C ILE A 323 19.41 7.00 -5.95
N GLU A 324 20.03 6.51 -4.88
CA GLU A 324 21.45 6.12 -4.90
C GLU A 324 21.77 5.04 -5.95
N ARG A 325 20.85 4.08 -6.16
CA ARG A 325 21.00 3.02 -7.17
C ARG A 325 21.15 3.60 -8.58
N PHE A 326 20.28 4.53 -8.95
CA PHE A 326 20.30 5.15 -10.27
C PHE A 326 21.49 6.12 -10.43
N GLU A 327 21.83 6.86 -9.37
CA GLU A 327 23.04 7.71 -9.34
C GLU A 327 24.31 6.86 -9.57
N LYS A 328 24.46 5.75 -8.83
CA LYS A 328 25.59 4.81 -8.98
C LYS A 328 25.62 4.12 -10.35
N SER A 329 24.47 3.99 -11.01
CA SER A 329 24.37 3.36 -12.33
C SER A 329 24.76 4.30 -13.47
N GLY A 330 24.88 5.61 -13.23
CA GLY A 330 25.37 6.60 -14.20
C GLY A 330 24.42 7.74 -14.52
N TYR A 331 23.23 7.79 -13.92
CA TYR A 331 22.31 8.92 -14.08
C TYR A 331 22.72 10.10 -13.19
N THR A 332 22.81 11.31 -13.76
CA THR A 332 23.32 12.50 -13.07
C THR A 332 22.24 13.31 -12.36
N SER A 333 20.97 13.14 -12.73
CA SER A 333 19.83 13.74 -12.05
C SER A 333 18.78 12.70 -11.73
N VAL A 334 18.50 12.48 -10.44
CA VAL A 334 17.56 11.45 -9.99
C VAL A 334 16.65 12.02 -8.91
N GLY A 335 15.36 11.70 -9.02
CA GLY A 335 14.33 12.10 -8.07
C GLY A 335 13.20 11.08 -8.07
N ALA A 336 12.52 10.93 -6.94
CA ALA A 336 11.50 9.92 -6.75
C ALA A 336 10.54 10.31 -5.63
N ILE A 337 9.29 9.88 -5.77
CA ILE A 337 8.22 10.01 -4.78
C ILE A 337 7.47 8.67 -4.68
N ASP A 338 6.80 8.41 -3.57
CA ASP A 338 5.83 7.31 -3.52
C ASP A 338 4.56 7.65 -4.32
N LEU A 339 3.72 6.65 -4.62
CA LEU A 339 2.48 6.89 -5.36
C LEU A 339 1.48 7.74 -4.56
N MET A 340 1.64 7.84 -3.24
CA MET A 340 0.82 8.73 -2.42
C MET A 340 1.26 10.18 -2.63
N GLY A 341 2.56 10.44 -2.77
CA GLY A 341 3.14 11.73 -3.17
C GLY A 341 2.70 12.14 -4.56
N PHE A 342 2.66 11.18 -5.49
CA PHE A 342 2.08 11.42 -6.80
C PHE A 342 0.60 11.80 -6.69
N TRP A 343 -0.20 11.03 -5.93
CA TRP A 343 -1.61 11.34 -5.69
C TRP A 343 -1.81 12.74 -5.09
N ARG A 344 -1.03 13.11 -4.06
CA ARG A 344 -1.06 14.44 -3.42
C ARG A 344 -0.73 15.57 -4.39
N SER A 345 0.10 15.30 -5.40
CA SER A 345 0.49 16.31 -6.41
C SER A 345 -0.60 16.61 -7.44
N LEU A 346 -1.65 15.78 -7.52
CA LEU A 346 -2.75 15.97 -8.45
C LEU A 346 -3.64 17.15 -8.02
N PRO A 347 -4.29 17.84 -8.97
CA PRO A 347 -5.23 18.92 -8.64
C PRO A 347 -6.41 18.42 -7.78
N LYS A 348 -6.82 19.21 -6.78
CA LYS A 348 -8.01 18.92 -5.95
C LYS A 348 -9.28 18.71 -6.78
N SER A 349 -9.42 19.38 -7.93
CA SER A 349 -10.54 19.19 -8.85
C SER A 349 -10.59 17.76 -9.42
N LEU A 350 -9.43 17.19 -9.73
CA LEU A 350 -9.32 15.83 -10.25
C LEU A 350 -9.62 14.79 -9.15
N HIS A 351 -9.19 15.03 -7.90
CA HIS A 351 -9.60 14.18 -6.77
C HIS A 351 -11.13 14.10 -6.65
N LYS A 352 -11.81 15.25 -6.71
CA LYS A 352 -13.28 15.31 -6.65
C LYS A 352 -13.95 14.53 -7.79
N GLN A 353 -13.40 14.56 -9.00
CA GLN A 353 -13.93 13.78 -10.12
C GLN A 353 -13.70 12.28 -9.90
N ILE A 354 -12.53 11.88 -9.44
CA ILE A 354 -12.21 10.47 -9.16
C ILE A 354 -13.10 9.90 -8.04
N ASP A 355 -13.41 10.71 -7.02
CA ASP A 355 -14.31 10.31 -5.94
C ASP A 355 -15.76 10.07 -6.42
N GLN A 356 -16.14 10.58 -7.59
CA GLN A 356 -17.45 10.33 -8.20
C GLN A 356 -17.49 9.09 -9.11
N VAL A 357 -16.34 8.47 -9.42
CA VAL A 357 -16.27 7.32 -10.32
C VAL A 357 -16.92 6.09 -9.71
N GLU A 358 -16.60 5.79 -8.45
CA GLU A 358 -17.23 4.71 -7.70
C GLU A 358 -17.19 4.97 -6.19
N ALA A 359 -18.11 4.33 -5.46
CA ALA A 359 -18.18 4.45 -4.02
C ALA A 359 -16.92 3.89 -3.34
N PHE A 360 -16.26 4.69 -2.51
CA PHE A 360 -14.95 4.39 -1.95
C PHE A 360 -14.91 4.67 -0.44
N ASP A 361 -14.42 3.72 0.35
CA ASP A 361 -14.14 3.90 1.79
C ASP A 361 -12.98 3.00 2.29
N GLU A 362 -12.06 2.69 1.38
CA GLU A 362 -10.89 1.82 1.62
C GLU A 362 -9.60 2.65 1.64
N LEU A 363 -9.66 3.83 2.27
CA LEU A 363 -8.56 4.81 2.26
C LEU A 363 -7.30 4.25 2.92
N GLU A 364 -7.44 3.46 3.99
CA GLU A 364 -6.30 2.80 4.65
C GLU A 364 -5.54 1.89 3.70
N GLU A 365 -6.26 1.09 2.91
CA GLU A 365 -5.66 0.14 1.97
C GLU A 365 -5.01 0.84 0.77
N PHE A 366 -5.65 1.91 0.28
CA PHE A 366 -5.11 2.72 -0.80
C PHE A 366 -3.81 3.41 -0.37
N ILE A 367 -3.76 4.00 0.82
CA ILE A 367 -2.55 4.66 1.35
C ILE A 367 -1.41 3.66 1.50
N HIS A 368 -1.65 2.50 2.14
CA HIS A 368 -0.61 1.49 2.29
C HIS A 368 -0.11 0.99 0.94
N PHE A 369 -0.99 0.71 -0.03
CA PHE A 369 -0.55 0.38 -1.38
C PHE A 369 0.34 1.49 -1.97
N CYS A 370 -0.12 2.73 -1.93
CA CYS A 370 0.59 3.85 -2.55
C CYS A 370 1.96 4.13 -1.92
N GLN A 371 2.13 3.92 -0.61
CA GLN A 371 3.41 4.10 0.09
C GLN A 371 4.40 2.94 -0.09
N HIS A 372 3.93 1.79 -0.62
CA HIS A 372 4.79 0.65 -0.95
C HIS A 372 5.17 0.58 -2.42
N TYR A 373 4.85 1.61 -3.21
CA TYR A 373 5.21 1.75 -4.61
C TYR A 373 5.75 3.15 -4.85
N LEU A 374 6.86 3.25 -5.58
CA LEU A 374 7.42 4.53 -6.00
C LEU A 374 7.25 4.78 -7.48
N ILE A 375 7.36 6.04 -7.88
CA ILE A 375 7.71 6.45 -9.23
C ILE A 375 9.01 7.27 -9.16
N LEU A 376 10.02 6.82 -9.89
CA LEU A 376 11.34 7.44 -9.97
C LEU A 376 11.56 7.94 -11.39
N HIS A 377 12.10 9.14 -11.50
CA HIS A 377 12.62 9.67 -12.76
C HIS A 377 14.12 9.97 -12.62
N ALA A 378 14.91 9.33 -13.48
CA ALA A 378 16.32 9.59 -13.65
C ALA A 378 16.60 10.15 -15.05
N SER A 379 17.54 11.09 -15.17
CA SER A 379 18.01 11.62 -16.45
C SER A 379 19.52 11.89 -16.39
N ASN A 380 20.19 11.73 -17.53
CA ASN A 380 21.60 12.06 -17.71
C ASN A 380 21.83 13.39 -18.48
N SER A 381 20.75 14.07 -18.87
CA SER A 381 20.78 15.29 -19.69
C SER A 381 19.92 16.43 -19.15
N SER A 382 18.94 16.13 -18.28
CA SER A 382 17.99 17.09 -17.75
C SER A 382 17.85 16.96 -16.24
N LYS A 383 17.17 17.92 -15.61
CA LYS A 383 16.72 17.79 -14.22
C LYS A 383 15.65 16.69 -14.12
N SER A 384 15.63 15.97 -13.00
CA SER A 384 14.52 15.08 -12.66
C SER A 384 13.18 15.83 -12.55
N LEU A 385 12.09 15.08 -12.69
CA LEU A 385 10.71 15.57 -12.61
C LEU A 385 10.25 15.69 -11.15
N TYR A 386 10.94 14.97 -10.27
CA TYR A 386 10.62 14.87 -8.86
C TYR A 386 11.79 15.43 -8.06
N ASP A 387 11.46 16.03 -6.93
CA ASP A 387 12.45 16.34 -5.92
C ASP A 387 12.72 15.10 -5.06
N LYS A 388 13.79 15.15 -4.25
CA LYS A 388 14.04 14.12 -3.24
C LYS A 388 13.02 14.31 -2.11
N GLU A 389 12.29 13.26 -1.73
CA GLU A 389 11.41 13.35 -0.56
C GLU A 389 12.24 13.68 0.70
N PRO A 390 11.72 14.56 1.58
CA PRO A 390 12.42 14.91 2.81
C PRO A 390 12.51 13.69 3.73
N GLU A 391 13.67 13.49 4.35
CA GLU A 391 13.83 12.48 5.38
C GLU A 391 12.99 12.84 6.61
N LEU A 392 12.33 11.84 7.17
CA LEU A 392 11.61 12.01 8.43
C LEU A 392 12.61 12.21 9.56
N ILE A 393 12.36 13.24 10.38
CA ILE A 393 13.18 13.51 11.56
C ILE A 393 12.99 12.36 12.55
N PRO A 394 14.08 11.71 13.01
CA PRO A 394 13.98 10.68 14.04
C PRO A 394 13.30 11.22 15.31
N ILE A 395 12.36 10.45 15.83
CA ILE A 395 11.63 10.81 17.06
C ILE A 395 12.40 10.27 18.25
N LYS A 396 12.51 11.07 19.30
CA LYS A 396 13.12 10.65 20.55
C LYS A 396 12.30 9.53 21.19
N GLN A 397 12.95 8.41 21.50
CA GLN A 397 12.33 7.31 22.22
C GLN A 397 12.02 7.71 23.67
N ASP A 398 10.85 7.31 24.17
CA ASP A 398 10.53 7.42 25.58
C ASP A 398 11.27 6.33 26.38
N SER A 399 12.17 6.77 27.26
CA SER A 399 12.95 5.87 28.12
C SER A 399 12.21 5.38 29.37
N ASN A 400 11.05 5.98 29.67
CA ASN A 400 10.32 5.76 30.91
C ASN A 400 9.11 4.82 30.73
N PHE A 401 8.75 4.50 29.48
CA PHE A 401 7.68 3.56 29.18
C PHE A 401 8.11 2.12 29.49
N ASN A 402 7.52 1.54 30.54
CA ASN A 402 7.94 0.27 31.13
C ASN A 402 6.85 -0.82 31.11
N LYS A 403 5.89 -0.76 30.17
CA LYS A 403 4.87 -1.81 30.02
C LYS A 403 5.33 -2.93 29.09
N ASN A 404 4.94 -4.16 29.43
CA ASN A 404 5.18 -5.33 28.61
C ASN A 404 4.24 -5.37 27.39
N PHE A 405 4.75 -5.87 26.27
CA PHE A 405 3.97 -6.12 25.06
C PHE A 405 3.75 -7.62 24.93
N LYS A 406 2.50 -8.04 24.68
CA LYS A 406 2.13 -9.44 24.48
C LYS A 406 1.21 -9.55 23.28
N LEU A 407 1.42 -10.57 22.45
CA LEU A 407 0.52 -10.95 21.37
C LEU A 407 -0.22 -12.23 21.78
N ILE A 408 -1.54 -12.17 21.75
CA ILE A 408 -2.40 -13.34 21.89
C ILE A 408 -2.93 -13.67 20.49
N PRO A 409 -2.70 -14.89 19.97
CA PRO A 409 -3.23 -15.31 18.68
C PRO A 409 -4.74 -15.10 18.62
N LYS A 410 -5.22 -14.47 17.55
CA LYS A 410 -6.66 -14.38 17.31
C LYS A 410 -7.28 -15.77 17.12
N ASN A 411 -8.57 -15.88 17.43
CA ASN A 411 -9.40 -16.97 16.94
C ASN A 411 -10.12 -16.55 15.63
N GLN A 412 -10.76 -17.51 14.94
CA GLN A 412 -11.48 -17.24 13.69
C GLN A 412 -12.63 -16.24 13.87
N ASP A 413 -13.28 -16.23 15.04
CA ASP A 413 -14.39 -15.32 15.32
C ASP A 413 -13.94 -13.85 15.38
N LEU A 414 -12.67 -13.60 15.71
CA LEU A 414 -12.05 -12.27 15.77
C LEU A 414 -11.49 -11.78 14.42
N GLU A 415 -11.61 -12.54 13.34
CA GLU A 415 -11.19 -12.13 11.98
C GLU A 415 -12.12 -11.07 11.40
N ARG A 416 -12.06 -9.86 11.94
CA ARG A 416 -12.90 -8.73 11.52
C ARG A 416 -12.24 -7.38 11.72
N LYS A 417 -12.40 -6.51 10.73
CA LYS A 417 -12.00 -5.10 10.78
C LYS A 417 -13.19 -4.19 11.06
N PHE A 418 -12.92 -3.07 11.71
CA PHE A 418 -13.89 -2.08 12.16
C PHE A 418 -15.05 -2.63 13.02
N PRO A 419 -14.78 -3.53 14.00
CA PRO A 419 -15.78 -3.87 15.00
C PRO A 419 -16.00 -2.68 15.95
N ALA A 420 -17.04 -2.77 16.77
CA ALA A 420 -17.20 -1.91 17.94
C ALA A 420 -16.94 -2.71 19.22
N VAL A 421 -16.21 -2.15 20.18
CA VAL A 421 -15.81 -2.88 21.40
C VAL A 421 -16.06 -2.01 22.63
N THR A 422 -16.51 -2.64 23.71
CA THR A 422 -16.66 -2.00 25.02
C THR A 422 -16.36 -2.97 26.17
N VAL A 423 -16.25 -2.43 27.38
CA VAL A 423 -15.92 -3.19 28.60
C VAL A 423 -17.04 -2.98 29.62
N SER A 424 -17.46 -4.04 30.31
CA SER A 424 -18.47 -3.94 31.37
C SER A 424 -17.97 -3.08 32.54
N PRO A 425 -18.87 -2.42 33.31
CA PRO A 425 -18.47 -1.52 34.40
C PRO A 425 -17.61 -2.21 35.48
N ASP A 426 -17.84 -3.49 35.72
CA ASP A 426 -17.10 -4.31 36.69
C ASP A 426 -15.77 -4.86 36.16
N HIS A 427 -15.41 -4.54 34.91
CA HIS A 427 -14.22 -5.05 34.21
C HIS A 427 -14.12 -6.58 34.17
N ASN A 428 -15.26 -7.27 34.16
CA ASN A 428 -15.30 -8.72 34.00
C ASN A 428 -15.55 -9.17 32.55
N GLU A 429 -16.13 -8.30 31.71
CA GLU A 429 -16.52 -8.64 30.35
C GLU A 429 -15.99 -7.66 29.31
N ILE A 430 -15.60 -8.19 28.16
CA ILE A 430 -15.29 -7.43 26.94
C ILE A 430 -16.32 -7.85 25.89
N LEU A 431 -17.06 -6.88 25.38
CA LEU A 431 -18.08 -7.09 24.35
C LEU A 431 -17.58 -6.53 23.03
N LEU A 432 -17.67 -7.34 21.97
CA LEU A 432 -17.30 -6.96 20.61
C LEU A 432 -18.46 -7.22 19.67
N ASN A 433 -18.88 -6.21 18.89
CA ASN A 433 -20.03 -6.31 18.00
C ASN A 433 -19.69 -5.90 16.55
N GLY A 434 -20.27 -6.65 15.61
CA GLY A 434 -20.28 -6.30 14.19
C GLY A 434 -18.88 -6.27 13.57
N GLY A 435 -18.65 -5.37 12.62
CA GLY A 435 -17.42 -5.29 11.84
C GLY A 435 -17.53 -6.00 10.51
N ALA A 436 -16.42 -6.19 9.81
CA ALA A 436 -16.39 -6.85 8.52
C ALA A 436 -15.25 -7.87 8.42
N SER A 437 -15.60 -9.07 7.95
CA SER A 437 -14.66 -10.10 7.49
C SER A 437 -14.70 -10.14 5.95
N ILE A 438 -15.13 -11.27 5.36
CA ILE A 438 -15.56 -11.38 3.95
C ILE A 438 -16.82 -10.54 3.72
N SER A 439 -17.71 -10.50 4.71
CA SER A 439 -18.94 -9.72 4.71
C SER A 439 -19.06 -8.93 6.00
N ARG A 440 -19.96 -7.94 6.03
CA ARG A 440 -20.32 -7.26 7.27
C ARG A 440 -21.03 -8.25 8.21
N LEU A 441 -20.78 -8.08 9.50
CA LEU A 441 -21.29 -8.92 10.57
C LEU A 441 -22.22 -8.09 11.46
N ASN A 442 -23.14 -8.77 12.14
CA ASN A 442 -23.90 -8.24 13.28
C ASN A 442 -23.75 -9.11 14.54
N SER A 443 -22.94 -10.17 14.47
CA SER A 443 -22.65 -11.04 15.60
C SER A 443 -21.96 -10.29 16.74
N THR A 444 -22.35 -10.62 17.97
CA THR A 444 -21.69 -10.17 19.20
C THR A 444 -20.83 -11.30 19.78
N LEU A 445 -19.63 -10.96 20.22
CA LEU A 445 -18.72 -11.81 20.98
C LEU A 445 -18.61 -11.25 22.38
N ILE A 446 -18.59 -12.13 23.39
CA ILE A 446 -18.37 -11.72 24.78
C ILE A 446 -17.23 -12.56 25.32
N ALA A 447 -16.19 -11.90 25.82
CA ALA A 447 -15.15 -12.52 26.63
C ALA A 447 -15.44 -12.19 28.09
N SER A 448 -15.68 -13.19 28.93
CA SER A 448 -16.07 -13.01 30.33
C SER A 448 -15.14 -13.79 31.26
N LYS A 449 -14.77 -13.18 32.39
CA LYS A 449 -14.08 -13.88 33.49
C LYS A 449 -14.98 -14.89 34.20
N LYS A 450 -16.30 -14.78 34.03
CA LYS A 450 -17.28 -15.74 34.53
C LYS A 450 -17.32 -16.92 33.57
N ASP A 451 -17.32 -18.17 34.08
CA ASP A 451 -17.40 -19.37 33.24
C ASP A 451 -18.84 -19.63 32.76
N ASN A 452 -19.39 -18.66 32.03
CA ASN A 452 -20.72 -18.71 31.46
C ASN A 452 -20.63 -18.53 29.94
N THR A 453 -21.53 -19.18 29.21
CA THR A 453 -21.70 -18.96 27.76
C THR A 453 -22.80 -17.92 27.56
N PRO A 454 -22.56 -16.85 26.81
CA PRO A 454 -23.56 -15.83 26.56
C PRO A 454 -24.69 -16.38 25.68
N ILE A 455 -25.92 -16.23 26.15
CA ILE A 455 -27.17 -16.62 25.48
C ILE A 455 -27.87 -15.35 25.02
N PHE A 456 -28.14 -15.25 23.73
CA PHE A 456 -28.92 -14.14 23.20
C PHE A 456 -30.34 -14.63 23.01
N ASN A 457 -31.28 -14.04 23.74
CA ASN A 457 -32.70 -14.30 23.57
C ASN A 457 -33.08 -13.77 22.20
N ASN A 458 -33.35 -14.64 21.23
CA ASN A 458 -33.70 -14.27 19.85
C ASN A 458 -34.88 -13.28 19.84
N PRO A 459 -34.65 -11.96 19.68
CA PRO A 459 -35.74 -11.08 19.35
C PRO A 459 -36.07 -11.33 17.87
N THR A 460 -37.30 -11.07 17.45
CA THR A 460 -37.66 -11.06 16.03
C THR A 460 -36.87 -10.01 15.21
N ILE A 461 -36.17 -9.07 15.88
CA ILE A 461 -35.45 -7.95 15.26
C ILE A 461 -34.12 -7.70 16.00
N ILE A 462 -33.00 -7.69 15.27
CA ILE A 462 -31.64 -7.40 15.76
C ILE A 462 -30.97 -6.34 14.87
N PRO A 463 -29.88 -5.68 15.31
CA PRO A 463 -29.13 -4.77 14.46
C PRO A 463 -28.68 -5.45 13.17
N SER A 464 -28.85 -4.75 12.05
CA SER A 464 -28.39 -5.21 10.74
C SER A 464 -26.85 -5.25 10.65
N PRO A 465 -26.26 -6.11 9.79
CA PRO A 465 -24.81 -6.20 9.61
C PRO A 465 -24.15 -4.89 9.20
N ARG A 466 -23.16 -4.45 9.98
CA ARG A 466 -22.58 -3.11 9.89
C ARG A 466 -21.12 -3.09 10.34
N MET A 467 -20.45 -1.98 10.02
CA MET A 467 -19.08 -1.67 10.44
C MET A 467 -18.97 -0.17 10.72
N THR A 468 -17.89 0.26 11.39
CA THR A 468 -17.60 1.67 11.70
C THR A 468 -18.68 2.37 12.55
N HIS A 469 -19.44 1.57 13.28
CA HIS A 469 -20.33 1.96 14.37
C HIS A 469 -19.56 1.98 15.69
N THR A 470 -20.21 2.43 16.76
CA THR A 470 -19.66 2.38 18.12
C THR A 470 -20.54 1.54 19.04
N LEU A 471 -19.96 1.07 20.15
CA LEU A 471 -20.61 0.30 21.21
C LEU A 471 -20.08 0.84 22.53
N ASN A 472 -20.96 1.25 23.44
CA ASN A 472 -20.56 1.94 24.67
C ASN A 472 -21.38 1.48 25.88
N THR A 473 -20.73 1.24 27.01
CA THR A 473 -21.37 0.85 28.28
C THR A 473 -22.13 2.00 28.93
N LEU A 474 -23.42 1.87 29.24
CA LEU A 474 -24.19 2.94 29.87
C LEU A 474 -24.00 2.94 31.41
N ASN A 475 -23.27 3.91 31.95
CA ASN A 475 -22.80 3.93 33.34
C ASN A 475 -23.74 4.59 34.38
N ASN A 476 -25.06 4.65 34.14
CA ASN A 476 -25.98 5.22 35.14
C ASN A 476 -26.61 4.15 36.04
N ASN A 477 -26.98 4.53 37.27
CA ASN A 477 -27.52 3.60 38.31
C ASN A 477 -28.76 2.81 37.87
N ASN A 478 -29.45 3.21 36.79
CA ASN A 478 -30.64 2.53 36.25
C ASN A 478 -30.36 1.71 34.98
N ASN A 479 -29.10 1.68 34.51
CA ASN A 479 -28.67 1.09 33.24
C ASN A 479 -27.51 0.09 33.39
N GLU A 480 -27.31 -0.47 34.58
CA GLU A 480 -26.39 -1.58 34.77
C GLU A 480 -26.69 -2.71 33.75
N GLY A 481 -25.65 -3.22 33.10
CA GLY A 481 -25.79 -4.25 32.06
C GLY A 481 -26.31 -3.76 30.71
N LYS A 482 -26.38 -2.44 30.44
CA LYS A 482 -26.84 -1.90 29.14
C LYS A 482 -25.69 -1.34 28.30
N TYR A 483 -25.70 -1.64 27.00
CA TYR A 483 -24.69 -1.20 26.04
C TYR A 483 -25.35 -0.54 24.83
N LEU A 484 -24.94 0.69 24.50
CA LEU A 484 -25.47 1.49 23.42
C LEU A 484 -24.66 1.30 22.13
N LEU A 485 -25.31 0.77 21.09
CA LEU A 485 -24.79 0.68 19.72
C LEU A 485 -25.34 1.84 18.88
N VAL A 486 -24.47 2.47 18.09
CA VAL A 486 -24.82 3.69 17.35
C VAL A 486 -24.33 3.65 15.90
N GLY A 487 -25.25 3.87 14.96
CA GLY A 487 -24.96 4.18 13.57
C GLY A 487 -24.14 3.11 12.85
N GLY A 488 -23.12 3.56 12.11
CA GLY A 488 -22.28 2.74 11.24
C GLY A 488 -22.71 2.83 9.78
N ARG A 489 -22.33 1.84 8.97
CA ARG A 489 -22.75 1.77 7.56
C ARG A 489 -22.90 0.35 7.04
N HIS A 490 -23.66 0.23 5.97
CA HIS A 490 -23.61 -0.92 5.06
C HIS A 490 -22.48 -0.74 4.03
N ALA A 491 -22.83 -0.43 2.78
CA ALA A 491 -21.86 -0.04 1.76
C ALA A 491 -21.40 1.42 1.98
N PRO A 492 -20.29 1.87 1.34
CA PRO A 492 -19.96 3.29 1.30
C PRO A 492 -21.13 4.12 0.76
N GLY A 493 -21.45 5.24 1.40
CA GLY A 493 -22.64 6.07 1.08
C GLY A 493 -23.98 5.49 1.53
N LYS A 494 -23.96 4.46 2.39
CA LYS A 494 -25.14 3.86 3.05
C LYS A 494 -24.95 3.88 4.57
N GLU A 495 -24.69 5.06 5.09
CA GLU A 495 -24.60 5.36 6.52
C GLU A 495 -25.94 5.10 7.22
N LEU A 496 -25.84 4.70 8.48
CA LEU A 496 -26.96 4.31 9.33
C LEU A 496 -27.20 5.37 10.41
N SER A 497 -28.47 5.59 10.75
CA SER A 497 -28.91 6.46 11.84
C SER A 497 -29.49 5.69 13.03
N ASP A 498 -29.80 4.40 12.87
CA ASP A 498 -30.42 3.60 13.91
C ASP A 498 -29.49 3.41 15.13
N SER A 499 -30.10 3.30 16.30
CA SER A 499 -29.42 3.10 17.57
C SER A 499 -30.10 2.00 18.37
N TRP A 500 -29.31 1.26 19.14
CA TRP A 500 -29.77 0.05 19.80
C TRP A 500 -29.19 -0.06 21.21
N ILE A 501 -29.95 -0.63 22.13
CA ILE A 501 -29.47 -1.05 23.44
C ILE A 501 -29.37 -2.57 23.46
N LEU A 502 -28.20 -3.09 23.80
CA LEU A 502 -28.05 -4.46 24.28
C LEU A 502 -28.23 -4.45 25.79
N GLU A 503 -29.23 -5.15 26.30
CA GLU A 503 -29.52 -5.24 27.73
C GLU A 503 -29.22 -6.65 28.24
N GLN A 504 -28.37 -6.74 29.26
CA GLN A 504 -28.13 -7.96 30.02
C GLN A 504 -29.27 -8.14 31.03
N LYS A 505 -30.16 -9.10 30.78
CA LYS A 505 -31.30 -9.40 31.66
C LYS A 505 -30.88 -10.14 32.92
N ASN A 506 -30.02 -11.15 32.76
CA ASN A 506 -29.42 -11.98 33.81
C ASN A 506 -27.93 -12.21 33.48
N ASP A 507 -27.17 -12.89 34.36
CA ASP A 507 -25.71 -13.11 34.22
C ASP A 507 -25.22 -13.61 32.85
N ASN A 508 -26.07 -14.27 32.04
CA ASN A 508 -25.71 -14.77 30.72
C ASN A 508 -26.73 -14.47 29.62
N GLN A 509 -27.82 -13.74 29.89
CA GLN A 509 -28.89 -13.49 28.91
C GLN A 509 -28.87 -12.06 28.41
N TYR A 510 -28.80 -11.88 27.09
CA TYR A 510 -28.77 -10.57 26.45
C TYR A 510 -29.91 -10.40 25.44
N GLU A 511 -30.45 -9.19 25.36
CA GLU A 511 -31.54 -8.82 24.45
C GLU A 511 -31.26 -7.48 23.76
N TRP A 512 -31.52 -7.42 22.45
CA TRP A 512 -31.42 -6.19 21.68
C TRP A 512 -32.74 -5.44 21.64
N LYS A 513 -32.70 -4.12 21.83
CA LYS A 513 -33.84 -3.23 21.70
C LYS A 513 -33.47 -2.01 20.85
N GLU A 514 -34.23 -1.77 19.80
CA GLU A 514 -34.12 -0.53 19.01
C GLU A 514 -34.60 0.66 19.84
N ILE A 515 -33.88 1.78 19.74
CA ILE A 515 -34.21 3.05 20.41
C ILE A 515 -34.31 4.18 19.39
N GLU A 516 -34.48 5.43 19.86
CA GLU A 516 -34.54 6.59 18.98
C GLU A 516 -33.31 6.66 18.05
N SER A 517 -33.57 6.94 16.77
CA SER A 517 -32.53 7.12 15.76
C SER A 517 -31.80 8.45 15.93
N LEU A 518 -30.55 8.49 15.48
CA LEU A 518 -29.77 9.72 15.37
C LEU A 518 -30.47 10.75 14.49
N PRO A 519 -30.33 12.06 14.79
CA PRO A 519 -30.80 13.14 13.93
C PRO A 519 -30.20 13.11 12.51
N SER A 520 -29.02 12.51 12.36
CA SER A 520 -28.32 12.34 11.08
C SER A 520 -27.56 11.02 11.07
N SER A 521 -27.55 10.32 9.94
CA SER A 521 -26.76 9.09 9.78
C SER A 521 -25.27 9.37 9.93
N ARG A 522 -24.54 8.50 10.64
CA ARG A 522 -23.10 8.66 10.94
C ARG A 522 -22.35 7.34 10.87
N SER A 523 -21.15 7.39 10.31
CA SER A 523 -20.21 6.27 10.19
C SER A 523 -18.79 6.78 10.38
N ARG A 524 -17.90 5.96 10.94
CA ARG A 524 -16.53 6.37 11.32
C ARG A 524 -16.54 7.55 12.30
N HIS A 525 -17.55 7.62 13.15
CA HIS A 525 -17.61 8.53 14.29
C HIS A 525 -16.92 7.90 15.49
N SER A 526 -16.58 8.72 16.47
CA SER A 526 -16.03 8.30 17.76
C SER A 526 -16.99 8.67 18.88
N THR A 527 -17.02 7.88 19.95
CA THR A 527 -17.86 8.14 21.12
C THR A 527 -17.03 8.29 22.38
N PHE A 528 -17.57 9.05 23.33
CA PHE A 528 -17.06 9.12 24.70
C PHE A 528 -18.21 9.31 25.68
N GLN A 529 -17.94 9.12 26.97
CA GLN A 529 -18.97 9.09 28.00
C GLN A 529 -18.65 10.03 29.15
N THR A 530 -19.71 10.62 29.70
CA THR A 530 -19.73 11.19 31.05
C THR A 530 -20.53 10.25 31.95
N ASN A 531 -20.66 10.56 33.24
CA ASN A 531 -21.33 9.66 34.20
C ASN A 531 -22.76 9.25 33.78
N ASN A 532 -23.48 10.08 33.02
CA ASN A 532 -24.88 9.82 32.66
C ASN A 532 -25.20 9.92 31.16
N GLU A 533 -24.24 10.35 30.32
CA GLU A 533 -24.53 10.74 28.94
C GLU A 533 -23.47 10.17 28.00
N THR A 534 -23.87 9.85 26.77
CA THR A 534 -22.96 9.44 25.70
C THR A 534 -22.88 10.51 24.64
N TYR A 535 -21.67 10.85 24.22
CA TYR A 535 -21.42 11.86 23.21
C TYR A 535 -20.81 11.21 21.98
N ILE A 536 -21.14 11.74 20.81
CA ILE A 536 -20.59 11.37 19.52
C ILE A 536 -19.80 12.56 18.98
N TYR A 537 -18.64 12.29 18.39
CA TYR A 537 -17.92 13.23 17.54
C TYR A 537 -17.82 12.70 16.11
N GLY A 538 -18.12 13.57 15.14
CA GLY A 538 -17.78 13.36 13.74
C GLY A 538 -18.70 12.38 12.99
N GLY A 539 -18.14 11.77 11.94
CA GLY A 539 -18.79 10.73 11.13
C GLY A 539 -19.81 11.19 10.10
N ASN A 540 -20.07 12.50 10.01
CA ASN A 540 -20.90 13.11 8.96
C ASN A 540 -20.49 14.57 8.75
N PHE A 541 -19.95 14.88 7.57
CA PHE A 541 -19.36 16.19 7.25
C PHE A 541 -20.35 17.35 7.18
N GLU A 542 -21.63 17.08 6.97
CA GLU A 542 -22.67 18.09 6.74
C GLU A 542 -23.48 18.41 8.01
N SER A 543 -23.17 17.73 9.11
CA SER A 543 -23.90 17.82 10.38
C SER A 543 -23.02 18.38 11.49
N GLU A 544 -23.66 18.77 12.59
CA GLU A 544 -22.96 19.26 13.77
C GLU A 544 -21.86 18.28 14.23
N PRO A 545 -20.68 18.77 14.66
CA PRO A 545 -19.58 17.91 15.06
C PRO A 545 -19.93 16.99 16.23
N PHE A 546 -20.79 17.44 17.15
CA PHE A 546 -21.18 16.70 18.33
C PHE A 546 -22.69 16.48 18.46
N ILE A 547 -23.06 15.30 18.94
CA ILE A 547 -24.43 14.94 19.37
C ILE A 547 -24.32 14.23 20.73
N ARG A 548 -25.31 14.41 21.60
CA ARG A 548 -25.43 13.74 22.89
C ARG A 548 -26.65 12.84 22.95
N PHE A 549 -26.50 11.68 23.59
CA PHE A 549 -27.58 10.87 24.11
C PHE A 549 -27.71 11.10 25.61
N ASN A 550 -28.85 11.60 26.05
CA ASN A 550 -29.12 11.91 27.46
C ASN A 550 -29.64 10.69 28.27
N GLY A 551 -29.64 9.50 27.67
CA GLY A 551 -30.22 8.28 28.23
C GLY A 551 -31.61 7.94 27.68
N THR A 552 -32.31 8.92 27.08
CA THR A 552 -33.63 8.73 26.47
C THR A 552 -33.64 9.17 25.00
N ASN A 553 -33.16 10.38 24.73
CA ASN A 553 -33.24 11.00 23.41
C ASN A 553 -31.88 11.49 22.91
N TRP A 554 -31.79 11.71 21.60
CA TRP A 554 -30.66 12.37 20.95
C TRP A 554 -30.84 13.89 20.87
N GLU A 555 -29.79 14.63 21.23
CA GLU A 555 -29.79 16.08 21.24
C GLU A 555 -28.53 16.63 20.57
N THR A 556 -28.71 17.64 19.73
CA THR A 556 -27.61 18.41 19.16
C THR A 556 -26.95 19.27 20.23
N ILE A 557 -25.62 19.38 20.18
CA ILE A 557 -24.84 20.19 21.11
C ILE A 557 -24.20 21.36 20.38
N THR A 558 -24.27 22.55 20.98
CA THR A 558 -23.58 23.71 20.44
C THR A 558 -22.07 23.57 20.64
N THR A 559 -21.34 23.64 19.54
CA THR A 559 -19.87 23.61 19.56
C THR A 559 -19.33 25.04 19.56
N GLN A 560 -18.50 25.36 20.55
CA GLN A 560 -17.74 26.61 20.61
C GLN A 560 -16.30 26.33 20.20
N GLY A 561 -15.77 27.11 19.24
CA GLY A 561 -14.44 26.91 18.66
C GLY A 561 -14.50 26.58 17.17
N SER A 562 -13.34 26.25 16.59
CA SER A 562 -13.17 26.10 15.13
C SER A 562 -13.19 24.66 14.62
N ILE A 563 -13.52 23.68 15.47
CA ILE A 563 -13.52 22.28 15.06
C ILE A 563 -14.71 21.96 14.14
N THR A 564 -14.43 21.18 13.09
CA THR A 564 -15.45 20.64 12.19
C THR A 564 -15.62 19.14 12.39
N SER A 565 -16.72 18.59 11.87
CA SER A 565 -16.95 17.15 11.82
C SER A 565 -15.91 16.47 10.92
N LYS A 566 -15.30 15.40 11.43
CA LYS A 566 -14.29 14.59 10.72
C LYS A 566 -14.67 13.11 10.75
N LYS A 567 -14.09 12.30 9.86
CA LYS A 567 -14.23 10.82 9.87
C LYS A 567 -12.96 10.17 10.42
N SER A 568 -13.13 9.14 11.25
CA SER A 568 -12.06 8.33 11.86
C SER A 568 -10.96 9.13 12.56
N SER A 569 -11.34 10.17 13.32
CA SER A 569 -10.41 10.84 14.25
C SER A 569 -10.17 9.98 15.49
N ALA A 570 -8.94 10.00 16.00
CA ALA A 570 -8.65 9.45 17.33
C ALA A 570 -9.26 10.38 18.37
N LEU A 571 -10.02 9.82 19.32
CA LEU A 571 -10.68 10.56 20.38
C LEU A 571 -10.41 9.88 21.72
N ALA A 572 -10.13 10.67 22.75
CA ALA A 572 -10.08 10.18 24.13
C ALA A 572 -10.67 11.23 25.08
N PHE A 573 -11.22 10.78 26.20
CA PHE A 573 -11.77 11.64 27.26
C PHE A 573 -11.40 11.06 28.62
N ASN A 574 -10.91 11.90 29.54
CA ASN A 574 -10.47 11.46 30.87
C ASN A 574 -11.46 11.79 32.00
N GLY A 575 -12.64 12.30 31.67
CA GLY A 575 -13.66 12.75 32.63
C GLY A 575 -13.76 14.27 32.79
N SER A 576 -12.67 15.00 32.54
CA SER A 576 -12.66 16.48 32.62
C SER A 576 -12.27 17.13 31.28
N LYS A 577 -11.37 16.51 30.54
CA LYS A 577 -10.82 17.01 29.27
C LYS A 577 -10.83 15.90 28.24
N GLY A 578 -11.13 16.28 27.01
CA GLY A 578 -11.02 15.40 25.85
C GLY A 578 -10.03 15.91 24.83
N ILE A 579 -9.64 15.00 23.93
CA ILE A 579 -8.77 15.27 22.80
C ILE A 579 -9.33 14.67 21.53
N ILE A 580 -9.07 15.34 20.41
CA ILE A 580 -9.40 14.90 19.06
C ILE A 580 -8.14 15.08 18.21
N ILE A 581 -7.62 13.97 17.67
CA ILE A 581 -6.40 13.95 16.88
C ILE A 581 -6.72 13.43 15.48
N GLY A 582 -6.27 14.18 14.49
CA GLY A 582 -6.35 13.79 13.08
C GLY A 582 -7.76 13.55 12.55
N GLY A 583 -7.89 12.56 11.67
CA GLY A 583 -9.10 12.24 10.92
C GLY A 583 -9.20 12.97 9.58
N LEU A 584 -10.05 12.40 8.72
CA LEU A 584 -10.35 12.90 7.37
C LEU A 584 -11.30 14.10 7.48
N ASN A 585 -10.95 15.21 6.84
CA ASN A 585 -11.81 16.39 6.74
C ASN A 585 -12.73 16.32 5.49
N SER A 586 -13.66 17.26 5.38
CA SER A 586 -14.58 17.37 4.24
C SER A 586 -13.90 17.72 2.91
N GLU A 587 -12.64 18.18 2.94
CA GLU A 587 -11.84 18.42 1.73
C GLU A 587 -11.09 17.17 1.24
N GLY A 588 -11.18 16.05 1.94
CA GLY A 588 -10.50 14.80 1.59
C GLY A 588 -9.06 14.68 2.10
N GLY A 589 -8.60 15.60 2.95
CA GLY A 589 -7.27 15.55 3.57
C GLY A 589 -7.28 14.96 4.99
N ILE A 590 -6.20 14.28 5.37
CA ILE A 590 -5.99 13.83 6.74
C ILE A 590 -5.38 14.98 7.54
N THR A 591 -6.07 15.42 8.59
CA THR A 591 -5.57 16.53 9.42
C THR A 591 -4.44 16.08 10.35
N ASN A 592 -3.49 16.98 10.63
CA ASN A 592 -2.33 16.77 11.49
C ASN A 592 -2.44 17.53 12.83
N THR A 593 -3.68 17.76 13.28
CA THR A 593 -4.00 18.67 14.39
C THR A 593 -4.43 17.89 15.63
N LEU A 594 -4.07 18.38 16.81
CA LEU A 594 -4.64 17.97 18.10
C LEU A 594 -5.51 19.11 18.64
N HIS A 595 -6.79 18.81 18.84
CA HIS A 595 -7.72 19.70 19.52
C HIS A 595 -8.00 19.16 20.93
N THR A 596 -8.09 20.04 21.92
CA THR A 596 -8.64 19.72 23.23
C THR A 596 -10.10 20.16 23.31
N PHE A 597 -10.90 19.50 24.13
CA PHE A 597 -12.26 19.93 24.40
C PHE A 597 -12.66 19.75 25.86
N THR A 598 -13.60 20.57 26.32
CA THR A 598 -14.26 20.48 27.63
C THR A 598 -15.76 20.57 27.46
N ILE A 599 -16.50 19.95 28.37
CA ILE A 599 -17.96 19.91 28.34
C ILE A 599 -18.50 20.88 29.39
N ASP A 600 -19.39 21.76 28.97
CA ASP A 600 -20.17 22.64 29.84
C ASP A 600 -21.61 22.11 29.84
N GLN A 601 -21.93 21.29 30.84
CA GLN A 601 -23.22 20.61 30.93
C GLN A 601 -24.37 21.59 31.20
N ASP A 602 -24.12 22.66 31.96
CA ASP A 602 -25.14 23.66 32.32
C ASP A 602 -25.65 24.40 31.08
N ASN A 603 -24.75 24.71 30.15
CA ASN A 603 -25.08 25.41 28.91
C ASN A 603 -25.29 24.49 27.70
N ASN A 604 -25.16 23.17 27.90
CA ASN A 604 -25.18 22.17 26.82
C ASN A 604 -24.22 22.53 25.66
N THR A 605 -22.97 22.89 26.00
CA THR A 605 -21.96 23.27 25.01
C THR A 605 -20.68 22.46 25.14
N ILE A 606 -19.99 22.25 24.03
CA ILE A 606 -18.63 21.74 23.99
C ILE A 606 -17.71 22.83 23.51
N LYS A 607 -16.73 23.20 24.34
CA LYS A 607 -15.67 24.16 24.01
C LYS A 607 -14.48 23.41 23.46
N THR A 608 -14.00 23.82 22.30
CA THR A 608 -12.87 23.21 21.61
C THR A 608 -11.78 24.23 21.33
N GLU A 609 -10.54 23.78 21.42
CA GLU A 609 -9.35 24.59 21.19
C GLU A 609 -8.32 23.79 20.40
N LEU A 610 -7.74 24.39 19.37
CA LEU A 610 -6.59 23.83 18.69
C LEU A 610 -5.36 23.99 19.59
N LEU A 611 -4.78 22.87 20.02
CA LEU A 611 -3.61 22.90 20.91
C LEU A 611 -2.31 23.04 20.10
N PHE A 612 -2.08 22.14 19.13
CA PHE A 612 -0.94 22.21 18.22
C PHE A 612 -1.09 21.29 17.00
N GLU A 613 -0.16 21.43 16.06
CA GLU A 613 -0.04 20.61 14.85
C GLU A 613 1.30 19.90 14.80
N HIS A 614 1.32 18.67 14.29
CA HIS A 614 2.55 17.91 14.10
C HIS A 614 2.33 16.81 13.06
N PRO A 615 3.29 16.53 12.14
CA PRO A 615 3.12 15.50 11.09
C PRO A 615 2.67 14.12 11.60
N LEU A 616 3.18 13.67 12.75
CA LEU A 616 2.80 12.40 13.39
C LEU A 616 1.37 12.33 13.93
N LEU A 617 0.66 13.46 13.94
CA LEU A 617 -0.76 13.54 14.28
C LEU A 617 -1.63 13.37 13.04
N SER A 618 -1.04 13.36 11.83
CA SER A 618 -1.74 13.03 10.57
C SER A 618 -2.12 11.57 10.58
N ARG A 619 -3.28 11.26 11.16
CA ARG A 619 -3.76 9.89 11.32
C ARG A 619 -5.22 9.75 10.98
N TYR A 620 -5.52 8.79 10.13
CA TYR A 620 -6.85 8.29 9.86
C TYR A 620 -7.01 6.89 10.46
N SER A 621 -8.08 6.67 11.22
CA SER A 621 -8.38 5.41 11.93
C SER A 621 -7.40 5.05 13.05
N ALA A 622 -6.72 6.05 13.63
CA ALA A 622 -5.97 5.88 14.86
C ALA A 622 -6.90 5.86 16.09
N LYS A 623 -6.36 5.37 17.21
CA LYS A 623 -7.02 5.38 18.51
C LYS A 623 -6.14 6.04 19.56
N ALA A 624 -6.74 6.70 20.52
CA ALA A 624 -6.01 7.40 21.58
C ALA A 624 -6.52 6.99 22.95
N GLN A 625 -5.65 7.05 23.95
CA GLN A 625 -6.01 6.75 25.34
C GLN A 625 -5.18 7.60 26.29
N PHE A 626 -5.83 8.23 27.26
CA PHE A 626 -5.15 8.87 28.38
C PHE A 626 -4.51 7.80 29.29
N ILE A 627 -3.24 8.02 29.64
CA ILE A 627 -2.51 7.22 30.63
C ILE A 627 -2.24 7.99 31.93
N SER A 628 -2.30 9.30 31.89
CA SER A 628 -2.35 10.21 33.03
C SER A 628 -3.22 11.43 32.69
N GLU A 629 -3.29 12.45 33.55
CA GLU A 629 -4.08 13.66 33.29
C GLU A 629 -3.62 14.41 32.02
N ASP A 630 -2.31 14.42 31.76
CA ASP A 630 -1.69 15.18 30.67
C ASP A 630 -0.90 14.33 29.67
N GLU A 631 -0.90 13.00 29.81
CA GLU A 631 -0.23 12.11 28.86
C GLU A 631 -1.21 11.21 28.13
N ILE A 632 -1.05 11.17 26.82
CA ILE A 632 -1.86 10.37 25.90
C ILE A 632 -0.95 9.44 25.13
N LEU A 633 -1.42 8.22 24.92
CA LEU A 633 -0.88 7.34 23.89
C LEU A 633 -1.76 7.40 22.64
N LEU A 634 -1.13 7.50 21.48
CA LEU A 634 -1.77 7.46 20.17
C LEU A 634 -1.26 6.24 19.40
N PHE A 635 -2.20 5.47 18.88
CA PHE A 635 -1.98 4.16 18.28
C PHE A 635 -2.42 4.12 16.82
N GLY A 636 -1.55 3.57 15.97
CA GLY A 636 -1.91 3.07 14.65
C GLY A 636 -2.49 4.11 13.71
N GLY A 637 -3.44 3.67 12.87
CA GLY A 637 -3.97 4.44 11.77
C GLY A 637 -2.99 4.58 10.61
N VAL A 638 -3.42 5.28 9.57
CA VAL A 638 -2.62 5.58 8.37
C VAL A 638 -2.40 7.07 8.23
N SER A 639 -1.32 7.47 7.56
CA SER A 639 -1.08 8.84 7.15
C SER A 639 -0.89 8.88 5.65
N ASP A 640 -1.47 9.88 5.00
CA ASP A 640 -1.19 10.18 3.61
C ASP A 640 0.20 10.79 3.40
N TYR A 641 1.02 10.95 4.44
CA TYR A 641 2.38 11.51 4.37
C TYR A 641 3.44 10.59 4.97
N ILE A 642 3.13 9.86 6.05
CA ILE A 642 4.08 9.03 6.79
C ILE A 642 3.64 7.56 6.79
N LEU A 643 4.50 6.65 6.32
CA LEU A 643 4.30 5.23 6.61
C LEU A 643 4.82 4.93 8.01
N TYR A 644 3.95 4.44 8.90
CA TYR A 644 4.34 4.16 10.27
C TYR A 644 5.15 2.85 10.39
N ASP A 645 6.14 2.88 11.28
CA ASP A 645 7.12 1.83 11.56
C ASP A 645 7.15 1.47 13.06
N GLN A 646 8.12 0.66 13.47
CA GLN A 646 8.34 0.20 14.84
C GLN A 646 8.47 1.34 15.88
N PHE A 647 8.86 2.54 15.46
CA PHE A 647 9.15 3.66 16.34
C PHE A 647 8.00 4.65 16.43
N ASN A 648 7.16 4.76 15.40
CA ASN A 648 6.13 5.81 15.35
C ASN A 648 4.70 5.27 15.20
N THR A 649 4.51 3.96 15.15
CA THR A 649 3.17 3.34 15.20
C THR A 649 2.47 3.61 16.53
N ILE A 650 3.24 3.69 17.63
CA ILE A 650 2.75 4.11 18.95
C ILE A 650 3.60 5.28 19.43
N ILE A 651 2.95 6.40 19.73
CA ILE A 651 3.61 7.59 20.27
C ILE A 651 2.95 8.04 21.56
N LYS A 652 3.73 8.66 22.44
CA LYS A 652 3.24 9.36 23.61
C LYS A 652 3.28 10.86 23.38
N ILE A 653 2.21 11.54 23.77
CA ILE A 653 2.04 12.99 23.67
C ILE A 653 1.87 13.53 25.08
N ASN A 654 2.69 14.51 25.46
CA ASN A 654 2.55 15.25 26.71
C ASN A 654 1.85 16.59 26.42
N LEU A 655 0.66 16.79 26.99
CA LEU A 655 -0.17 17.97 26.75
C LEU A 655 0.34 19.25 27.41
N LYS A 656 1.24 19.16 28.40
CA LYS A 656 1.78 20.34 29.10
C LYS A 656 2.92 21.00 28.32
N ASN A 657 3.85 20.19 27.81
CA ASN A 657 5.03 20.68 27.09
C ASN A 657 4.97 20.44 25.58
N LEU A 658 3.92 19.75 25.09
CA LEU A 658 3.68 19.40 23.69
C LEU A 658 4.76 18.49 23.08
N GLU A 659 5.53 17.78 23.92
CA GLU A 659 6.55 16.83 23.47
C GLU A 659 5.88 15.54 22.95
N ILE A 660 6.34 15.07 21.79
CA ILE A 660 6.00 13.77 21.22
C ILE A 660 7.21 12.84 21.35
N THR A 661 7.00 11.68 21.94
CA THR A 661 8.02 10.63 22.09
C THR A 661 7.57 9.32 21.48
N SER A 662 8.53 8.54 21.00
CA SER A 662 8.32 7.22 20.42
C SER A 662 8.16 6.17 21.51
N ILE A 663 7.16 5.30 21.38
CA ILE A 663 7.07 4.07 22.14
C ILE A 663 7.51 2.93 21.23
N LYS A 664 8.82 2.63 21.27
CA LYS A 664 9.39 1.57 20.44
C LYS A 664 8.71 0.24 20.74
N ILE A 665 8.09 -0.35 19.72
CA ILE A 665 7.57 -1.72 19.79
C ILE A 665 8.76 -2.69 19.87
N PRO A 666 8.80 -3.68 20.79
CA PRO A 666 9.91 -4.64 20.86
C PRO A 666 10.12 -5.42 19.55
N ASP A 667 11.35 -5.80 19.23
CA ASP A 667 11.70 -6.41 17.95
C ASP A 667 10.92 -7.73 17.73
N GLU A 668 10.81 -8.55 18.77
CA GLU A 668 10.07 -9.81 18.78
C GLU A 668 8.56 -9.66 18.56
N ILE A 669 8.01 -8.49 18.90
CA ILE A 669 6.61 -8.16 18.67
C ILE A 669 6.44 -7.55 17.27
N TRP A 670 7.40 -6.75 16.81
CA TRP A 670 7.35 -6.08 15.50
C TRP A 670 7.25 -7.08 14.33
N GLU A 671 7.98 -8.18 14.40
CA GLU A 671 7.99 -9.22 13.37
C GLU A 671 6.59 -9.77 13.04
N ASN A 672 5.70 -9.80 14.03
CA ASN A 672 4.33 -10.27 13.93
C ASN A 672 3.30 -9.19 14.31
N PHE A 673 3.68 -7.91 14.23
CA PHE A 673 2.85 -6.83 14.73
C PHE A 673 1.49 -6.79 14.01
N PRO A 674 0.39 -6.56 14.74
CA PRO A 674 -0.92 -6.36 14.16
C PRO A 674 -0.96 -5.14 13.22
N MET A 675 -1.75 -5.23 12.16
CA MET A 675 -2.03 -4.08 11.31
C MET A 675 -3.06 -3.20 12.02
N LEU A 676 -2.63 -2.15 12.71
CA LEU A 676 -3.50 -1.25 13.48
C LEU A 676 -4.36 -0.34 12.57
N VAL A 677 -5.22 -0.97 11.76
CA VAL A 677 -6.23 -0.43 10.87
C VAL A 677 -7.57 -1.08 11.23
N GLY A 678 -8.59 -0.26 11.50
CA GLY A 678 -9.92 -0.75 11.88
C GLY A 678 -9.92 -1.59 13.15
N PHE A 679 -8.95 -1.38 14.04
CA PHE A 679 -8.87 -2.00 15.36
C PHE A 679 -9.60 -1.13 16.39
N GLU A 680 -9.94 -1.71 17.53
CA GLU A 680 -10.39 -0.97 18.71
C GLU A 680 -9.30 -0.98 19.79
N LEU A 681 -9.24 0.12 20.54
CA LEU A 681 -8.35 0.28 21.70
C LEU A 681 -9.20 0.41 22.94
N ILE A 682 -9.02 -0.49 23.90
CA ILE A 682 -9.72 -0.45 25.18
C ILE A 682 -8.75 -0.46 26.35
N LYS A 683 -9.15 0.16 27.45
CA LYS A 683 -8.51 -0.01 28.74
C LYS A 683 -9.23 -1.13 29.50
N PHE A 684 -8.51 -2.18 29.84
CA PHE A 684 -9.03 -3.28 30.65
C PHE A 684 -8.14 -3.41 31.87
N GLN A 685 -8.70 -3.08 33.04
CA GLN A 685 -7.94 -2.98 34.29
C GLN A 685 -6.74 -2.02 34.13
N ASN A 686 -5.50 -2.50 34.21
CA ASN A 686 -4.28 -1.70 34.11
C ASN A 686 -3.62 -1.78 32.72
N SER A 687 -4.18 -2.58 31.81
CA SER A 687 -3.63 -2.87 30.50
C SER A 687 -4.41 -2.17 29.39
N LEU A 688 -3.70 -1.92 28.29
CA LEU A 688 -4.29 -1.46 27.04
C LEU A 688 -4.37 -2.64 26.09
N ILE A 689 -5.52 -2.80 25.45
CA ILE A 689 -5.75 -3.91 24.53
C ILE A 689 -6.13 -3.32 23.16
N CYS A 690 -5.38 -3.70 22.13
CA CYS A 690 -5.81 -3.53 20.75
C CYS A 690 -6.43 -4.84 20.26
N ILE A 691 -7.68 -4.77 19.82
CA ILE A 691 -8.46 -5.94 19.40
C ILE A 691 -9.18 -5.70 18.07
N GLY A 692 -9.29 -6.77 17.28
CA GLY A 692 -9.82 -6.72 15.93
C GLY A 692 -8.95 -5.88 15.02
N GLY A 693 -9.47 -5.59 13.83
CA GLY A 693 -8.72 -4.91 12.79
C GLY A 693 -7.98 -5.85 11.88
N GLY A 694 -7.44 -5.27 10.82
CA GLY A 694 -6.86 -6.00 9.71
C GLY A 694 -7.10 -5.31 8.39
N GLU A 695 -6.61 -5.93 7.33
CA GLU A 695 -6.60 -5.35 5.98
C GLU A 695 -6.58 -6.47 4.93
N VAL A 696 -7.16 -6.25 3.74
CA VAL A 696 -7.05 -7.22 2.63
C VAL A 696 -5.84 -6.99 1.71
N CYS A 697 -4.98 -6.04 2.10
CA CYS A 697 -3.68 -5.71 1.50
C CYS A 697 -3.68 -5.78 -0.03
N TYR A 698 -4.58 -5.04 -0.68
CA TYR A 698 -4.60 -4.89 -2.15
C TYR A 698 -4.73 -6.23 -2.92
N SER A 699 -5.42 -7.22 -2.33
CA SER A 699 -5.52 -8.62 -2.83
C SER A 699 -4.23 -9.44 -2.80
N PHE A 700 -3.16 -8.97 -2.15
CA PHE A 700 -1.99 -9.81 -1.89
C PHE A 700 -2.31 -10.92 -0.88
N GLY A 701 -3.18 -10.63 0.07
CA GLY A 701 -3.67 -11.53 1.10
C GLY A 701 -4.30 -10.75 2.25
N SER A 702 -5.15 -11.39 3.05
CA SER A 702 -5.74 -10.73 4.22
C SER A 702 -4.88 -10.91 5.45
N ILE A 703 -4.71 -9.83 6.22
CA ILE A 703 -4.17 -9.85 7.58
C ILE A 703 -5.34 -9.60 8.52
N TRP A 704 -5.47 -10.46 9.53
CA TRP A 704 -6.33 -10.22 10.68
C TRP A 704 -5.47 -10.10 11.92
N ASN A 705 -5.79 -9.16 12.77
CA ASN A 705 -4.96 -8.81 13.91
C ASN A 705 -5.05 -9.84 15.02
N ASP A 706 -3.88 -10.27 15.51
CA ASP A 706 -3.76 -10.84 16.84
C ASP A 706 -4.07 -9.77 17.89
N ILE A 707 -4.44 -10.18 19.09
CA ILE A 707 -4.74 -9.25 20.17
C ILE A 707 -3.42 -8.75 20.75
N LEU A 708 -3.21 -7.44 20.71
CA LEU A 708 -2.04 -6.80 21.33
C LEU A 708 -2.41 -6.32 22.72
N ILE A 709 -1.69 -6.79 23.73
CA ILE A 709 -1.80 -6.33 25.11
C ILE A 709 -0.55 -5.53 25.46
N ILE A 710 -0.76 -4.35 26.04
CA ILE A 710 0.29 -3.51 26.61
C ILE A 710 0.02 -3.35 28.11
N GLY A 711 0.75 -4.12 28.91
CA GLY A 711 0.53 -4.31 30.33
C GLY A 711 0.62 -5.79 30.71
N ASP A 712 0.14 -6.13 31.91
CA ASP A 712 0.31 -7.45 32.50
C ASP A 712 -1.00 -8.22 32.70
N ASP A 713 -2.15 -7.59 32.50
CA ASP A 713 -3.45 -8.22 32.72
C ASP A 713 -3.73 -9.31 31.68
N GLU A 714 -4.34 -10.40 32.13
CA GLU A 714 -4.86 -11.45 31.27
C GLU A 714 -6.29 -11.13 30.85
N ILE A 715 -6.61 -11.45 29.59
CA ILE A 715 -7.95 -11.27 29.05
C ILE A 715 -8.67 -12.62 28.98
N PRO A 716 -9.98 -12.66 29.24
CA PRO A 716 -10.76 -13.88 29.06
C PRO A 716 -10.88 -14.28 27.58
N ASP A 717 -11.23 -15.54 27.33
CA ASP A 717 -11.48 -16.04 25.99
C ASP A 717 -12.81 -15.54 25.42
N PHE A 718 -12.80 -15.15 24.14
CA PHE A 718 -14.01 -14.73 23.43
C PHE A 718 -14.89 -15.92 23.09
N LYS A 719 -16.16 -15.87 23.52
CA LYS A 719 -17.21 -16.82 23.15
C LYS A 719 -18.19 -16.14 22.18
N LEU A 720 -18.50 -16.81 21.06
CA LEU A 720 -19.52 -16.37 20.10
C LEU A 720 -20.91 -16.44 20.72
N GLN A 721 -21.77 -15.47 20.38
CA GLN A 721 -23.20 -15.54 20.73
C GLN A 721 -23.82 -16.89 20.36
N GLN A 722 -24.51 -17.52 21.31
CA GLN A 722 -25.39 -18.65 21.01
C GLN A 722 -26.83 -18.17 21.05
N ASN A 723 -27.55 -18.39 19.95
CA ASN A 723 -28.98 -18.11 19.88
C ASN A 723 -29.74 -19.21 20.61
N SER A 724 -30.65 -18.85 21.52
CA SER A 724 -31.61 -19.82 22.06
C SER A 724 -32.57 -20.25 20.94
N ILE A 725 -32.61 -21.57 20.68
CA ILE A 725 -33.56 -22.18 19.72
C ILE A 725 -34.97 -22.12 20.29
#